data_AF-A0A9W4G4K1-F1
#
_entry.id   AF-A0A9W4G4K1-F1
#
_cell.length_a   1.000
_cell.length_b   1.000
_cell.length_c   1.000
_cell.angle_alpha   90.00
_cell.angle_beta   90.00
_cell.angle_gamma   90.00
#
_symmetry.space_group_name_H-M   'P 1'
#
loop_
_entity.id
_entity.type
_entity.pdbx_description
1 polymer ?
#
loop_
_entity_poly.entity_id
_entity_poly.type
_entity_poly.pdbx_seq_one_letter_code
_entity_poly.pdbx_strand_id
1 'polypeptide(L)'
;MIGATPEGYYALTFGSDNVTITSDLLITSPQGLLALDGNDTVFGSTVTDIISGNQGEDSLFGNDGNDWIRGDEDNDYIDGGLGDDTLIGGLGQDILVGSLGQDWFYGQENSDLFVIQLERSATNSMYGDLIQDFNPLEDTIGLRGGFTEASLQLQPFEAGTFVQDLITGQIIATIYGVAPAQLKGHFINVENSNLDHLNNVFNGAIDLGILTNPLSLNNFVGDSDIYDFYRFTLNTPSEVKIDLTGLTGDADLVLYQDVNADGLISETEQAYSQENDLNPEKIVQLLASGDCFLWVRQYQGDANYNLNLSTSPLPPLQPDNPESDATTVKTVETPYSGATFNDVVEPFDTLDIYRVQLPTQSDITVNLNFLNSSANADADIWIVRDSNGNGNFDEFENAVWSDQLGTTPEKITLKGMNPGNYFVGVQQVEGNTGYTLDLLATPNSSRPQFLEPSGIPNYSSYYGWGMVDAAKAVALATGQTTPYPDYPTSTPSGDIPTYGNFADLNVMNVPEVWNQGYTGEGVIVAVLDTGVDLKHFDLADNIWVNSQEANGQRGIDDDNNGYIDDVNGYDFVDNDPNPNPNFKELETDHGTHVAGTIAAAANGDSAYLKGQWNVNGVAFNSQIMPIRVLGNQSSDETVAKGIYYAVDNGAKVINMSFGLSADDLWQNAELYSKTKAALEYAKQQKPNGVTVVISAGNERSNFAEGLVTFPTYPSRFSKDDLAISVGAVNSSNSNNLQFADFSNPAGVKSSNFVVAPGVDVWSTVPKIIYTTMGGTSMAAPYVSGVIALMLEANPSLTVDQIQDILTQTANPLAITGIEISTVIPPDVAIA
;
A
#
# COMPACT_ATOMS: atom_id res chain seq x y z
N MET A 1 7.84 -32.63 7.11
CA MET A 1 7.22 -32.91 5.79
C MET A 1 5.99 -32.02 5.73
N ILE A 2 6.01 -31.05 4.83
CA ILE A 2 5.13 -29.88 4.79
C ILE A 2 3.78 -30.28 4.19
N GLY A 3 2.68 -30.14 4.93
CA GLY A 3 1.33 -30.44 4.46
C GLY A 3 0.45 -29.20 4.51
N ALA A 4 -0.19 -28.86 3.39
CA ALA A 4 -1.20 -27.81 3.35
C ALA A 4 -2.44 -28.24 4.14
N THR A 5 -2.92 -27.39 5.05
CA THR A 5 -4.24 -27.56 5.67
C THR A 5 -5.34 -27.28 4.64
N PRO A 6 -6.60 -27.66 4.90
CA PRO A 6 -7.75 -27.27 4.06
C PRO A 6 -7.94 -25.75 3.92
N GLU A 7 -7.26 -24.97 4.75
CA GLU A 7 -7.31 -23.50 4.81
C GLU A 7 -6.10 -22.83 4.12
N GLY A 8 -5.14 -23.61 3.59
CA GLY A 8 -4.00 -23.10 2.82
C GLY A 8 -2.69 -22.94 3.62
N TYR A 9 -2.76 -22.96 4.96
CA TYR A 9 -1.57 -22.86 5.82
C TYR A 9 -0.64 -24.06 5.67
N TYR A 10 0.67 -23.82 5.78
CA TYR A 10 1.65 -24.87 5.98
C TYR A 10 1.63 -25.31 7.45
N ALA A 11 0.77 -26.27 7.80
CA ALA A 11 0.88 -26.94 9.08
C ALA A 11 2.06 -27.94 9.01
N LEU A 12 3.04 -27.76 9.89
CA LEU A 12 3.86 -28.90 10.32
C LEU A 12 2.89 -29.93 10.97
N THR A 13 3.09 -31.23 10.75
CA THR A 13 2.08 -32.23 11.16
C THR A 13 2.02 -32.39 12.69
N PHE A 14 0.81 -32.46 13.26
CA PHE A 14 0.55 -32.69 14.70
C PHE A 14 1.50 -33.70 15.37
N GLY A 15 2.23 -33.18 16.34
CA GLY A 15 3.06 -33.88 17.31
C GLY A 15 3.71 -32.80 18.16
N SER A 16 3.59 -32.91 19.47
CA SER A 16 4.13 -32.01 20.49
C SER A 16 5.66 -31.87 20.39
N ASP A 17 6.14 -31.03 19.48
CA ASP A 17 7.56 -30.81 19.21
C ASP A 17 7.78 -29.30 19.13
N ASN A 18 8.72 -28.78 19.94
CA ASN A 18 9.24 -27.41 19.84
C ASN A 18 10.02 -27.28 18.53
N VAL A 19 9.69 -26.29 17.70
CA VAL A 19 10.27 -26.10 16.37
C VAL A 19 10.87 -24.70 16.23
N THR A 20 12.08 -24.62 15.66
CA THR A 20 12.65 -23.36 15.17
C THR A 20 12.37 -23.22 13.68
N ILE A 21 11.71 -22.12 13.30
CA ILE A 21 11.35 -21.77 11.92
C ILE A 21 12.18 -20.56 11.51
N THR A 22 13.02 -20.73 10.47
CA THR A 22 13.93 -19.70 9.97
C THR A 22 13.32 -18.90 8.83
N SER A 23 13.79 -17.65 8.64
CA SER A 23 13.34 -16.70 7.61
C SER A 23 13.25 -17.25 6.18
N ASP A 24 14.14 -18.16 5.78
CA ASP A 24 14.15 -18.82 4.45
C ASP A 24 12.83 -19.56 4.11
N LEU A 25 12.03 -19.94 5.12
CA LEU A 25 10.74 -20.60 4.92
C LEU A 25 9.61 -19.60 4.58
N LEU A 26 9.75 -18.33 5.01
CA LEU A 26 8.71 -17.30 4.96
C LEU A 26 8.71 -16.47 3.67
N ILE A 27 9.88 -16.28 3.04
CA ILE A 27 10.04 -15.58 1.75
C ILE A 27 9.16 -16.18 0.62
N THR A 28 8.65 -17.41 0.78
CA THR A 28 7.80 -18.10 -0.21
C THR A 28 6.35 -18.34 0.22
N SER A 29 5.93 -17.85 1.40
CA SER A 29 4.63 -18.17 2.03
C SER A 29 3.81 -16.92 2.42
N PRO A 30 3.11 -16.28 1.45
CA PRO A 30 2.38 -15.01 1.65
C PRO A 30 1.01 -15.15 2.32
N GLN A 31 0.68 -16.35 2.83
CA GLN A 31 -0.53 -16.64 3.59
C GLN A 31 -0.30 -16.59 5.12
N GLY A 32 0.92 -16.26 5.54
CA GLY A 32 1.34 -16.32 6.93
C GLY A 32 1.81 -17.70 7.36
N LEU A 33 2.45 -17.74 8.53
CA LEU A 33 3.00 -18.90 9.18
C LEU A 33 2.20 -19.21 10.44
N LEU A 34 1.70 -20.43 10.50
CA LEU A 34 1.15 -21.01 11.73
C LEU A 34 2.21 -21.96 12.29
N ALA A 35 2.69 -21.67 13.49
CA ALA A 35 3.50 -22.59 14.27
C ALA A 35 2.62 -23.78 14.75
N LEU A 36 3.17 -24.70 15.55
CA LEU A 36 2.45 -25.89 16.02
C LEU A 36 2.01 -25.78 17.49
N ASP A 37 1.40 -26.85 17.99
CA ASP A 37 1.33 -27.05 19.44
C ASP A 37 2.75 -27.35 19.96
N GLY A 38 3.30 -26.50 20.84
CA GLY A 38 4.65 -26.61 21.38
C GLY A 38 5.23 -25.23 21.69
N ASN A 39 6.40 -25.18 22.33
CA ASN A 39 7.10 -23.90 22.53
C ASN A 39 8.01 -23.67 21.32
N ASP A 40 7.53 -22.89 20.37
CA ASP A 40 8.15 -22.68 19.06
C ASP A 40 8.99 -21.39 19.03
N THR A 41 9.87 -21.31 18.04
CA THR A 41 10.68 -20.12 17.77
C THR A 41 10.54 -19.77 16.29
N VAL A 42 10.02 -18.59 15.99
CA VAL A 42 9.72 -18.16 14.63
C VAL A 42 10.47 -16.89 14.29
N PHE A 43 11.27 -16.92 13.24
CA PHE A 43 11.94 -15.75 12.68
C PHE A 43 11.29 -15.35 11.36
N GLY A 44 10.71 -14.15 11.34
CA GLY A 44 10.21 -13.42 10.19
C GLY A 44 11.27 -13.13 9.14
N SER A 45 10.87 -12.50 8.07
CA SER A 45 11.67 -12.08 6.93
C SER A 45 11.93 -10.58 6.99
N THR A 46 12.40 -9.97 5.92
CA THR A 46 12.59 -8.51 5.85
C THR A 46 11.43 -7.79 5.16
N VAL A 47 10.30 -8.48 4.98
CA VAL A 47 9.07 -7.94 4.39
C VAL A 47 7.91 -8.29 5.31
N THR A 48 6.78 -7.58 5.19
CA THR A 48 5.58 -7.82 6.00
C THR A 48 5.20 -9.31 6.10
N ASP A 49 5.28 -9.82 7.32
CA ASP A 49 4.96 -11.17 7.72
C ASP A 49 3.63 -11.26 8.48
N ILE A 50 3.07 -12.47 8.48
CA ILE A 50 1.93 -12.84 9.31
C ILE A 50 2.34 -14.08 10.09
N ILE A 51 2.49 -13.98 11.40
CA ILE A 51 3.00 -15.05 12.27
C ILE A 51 1.97 -15.36 13.36
N SER A 52 1.72 -16.65 13.61
CA SER A 52 0.89 -17.14 14.74
C SER A 52 1.57 -18.30 15.46
N GLY A 53 1.67 -18.17 16.79
CA GLY A 53 2.28 -19.15 17.71
C GLY A 53 1.42 -20.39 17.97
N ASN A 54 0.10 -20.23 18.01
CA ASN A 54 -0.86 -21.27 18.42
C ASN A 54 -0.77 -21.63 19.92
N GLN A 55 -0.39 -22.86 20.27
CA GLN A 55 -0.41 -23.31 21.67
C GLN A 55 1.01 -23.53 22.16
N GLY A 56 1.46 -22.79 23.17
CA GLY A 56 2.72 -23.01 23.87
C GLY A 56 3.40 -21.71 24.23
N GLU A 57 4.54 -21.77 24.92
CA GLU A 57 5.31 -20.55 25.21
C GLU A 57 6.24 -20.26 24.03
N ASP A 58 5.77 -19.44 23.08
CA ASP A 58 6.42 -19.19 21.81
C ASP A 58 7.38 -17.99 21.85
N SER A 59 8.32 -17.97 20.91
CA SER A 59 9.23 -16.84 20.67
C SER A 59 9.14 -16.41 19.21
N LEU A 60 8.43 -15.32 18.96
CA LEU A 60 8.06 -14.84 17.63
C LEU A 60 8.80 -13.53 17.33
N PHE A 61 9.52 -13.48 16.23
CA PHE A 61 10.34 -12.33 15.81
C PHE A 61 9.91 -11.91 14.40
N GLY A 62 9.47 -10.67 14.20
CA GLY A 62 9.07 -10.14 12.88
C GLY A 62 10.25 -9.78 11.98
N ASN A 63 11.32 -9.24 12.58
CA ASN A 63 12.51 -8.70 11.91
C ASN A 63 12.23 -7.36 11.23
N ASP A 64 12.11 -7.28 9.89
CA ASP A 64 11.84 -6.01 9.22
C ASP A 64 10.53 -6.09 8.43
N GLY A 65 9.83 -4.98 8.33
CA GLY A 65 8.53 -4.90 7.66
C GLY A 65 7.44 -4.50 8.63
N ASN A 66 6.25 -4.22 8.11
CA ASN A 66 5.10 -3.96 8.98
C ASN A 66 4.40 -5.29 9.24
N ASP A 67 4.72 -5.95 10.34
CA ASP A 67 4.35 -7.33 10.60
C ASP A 67 3.05 -7.47 11.40
N TRP A 68 2.42 -8.63 11.25
CA TRP A 68 1.27 -9.02 12.08
C TRP A 68 1.61 -10.30 12.84
N ILE A 69 1.84 -10.18 14.14
CA ILE A 69 2.32 -11.29 14.97
C ILE A 69 1.35 -11.56 16.10
N ARG A 70 1.00 -12.85 16.27
CA ARG A 70 0.08 -13.31 17.30
C ARG A 70 0.66 -14.48 18.11
N GLY A 71 0.66 -14.37 19.43
CA GLY A 71 1.07 -15.44 20.34
C GLY A 71 0.06 -16.59 20.39
N ASP A 72 -1.21 -16.23 20.58
CA ASP A 72 -2.37 -17.13 20.75
C ASP A 72 -2.58 -17.68 22.18
N GLU A 73 -2.17 -18.89 22.55
CA GLU A 73 -2.35 -19.47 23.90
C GLU A 73 -1.02 -19.73 24.62
N ASP A 74 -1.01 -19.53 25.95
CA ASP A 74 0.15 -19.62 26.85
C ASP A 74 1.03 -18.35 26.82
N ASN A 75 2.21 -18.36 27.46
CA ASN A 75 2.99 -17.13 27.70
C ASN A 75 4.02 -16.90 26.61
N ASP A 76 3.81 -15.89 25.78
CA ASP A 76 4.59 -15.68 24.57
C ASP A 76 5.58 -14.52 24.69
N TYR A 77 6.68 -14.64 23.93
CA TYR A 77 7.59 -13.54 23.64
C TYR A 77 7.42 -13.12 22.18
N ILE A 78 7.05 -11.86 21.96
CA ILE A 78 6.83 -11.29 20.64
C ILE A 78 7.71 -10.05 20.46
N ASP A 79 8.52 -10.04 19.41
CA ASP A 79 9.33 -8.89 18.97
C ASP A 79 8.93 -8.53 17.54
N GLY A 80 8.34 -7.35 17.33
CA GLY A 80 7.95 -6.85 16.01
C GLY A 80 9.17 -6.61 15.14
N GLY A 81 10.03 -5.71 15.60
CA GLY A 81 11.33 -5.48 14.98
C GLY A 81 11.41 -4.08 14.38
N LEU A 82 11.57 -3.97 13.07
CA LEU A 82 11.62 -2.69 12.35
C LEU A 82 10.38 -2.55 11.48
N GLY A 83 9.67 -1.44 11.62
CA GLY A 83 8.45 -1.19 10.86
C GLY A 83 7.28 -0.92 11.81
N ASP A 84 6.14 -0.54 11.25
CA ASP A 84 4.93 -0.30 12.03
C ASP A 84 4.20 -1.63 12.23
N ASP A 85 4.46 -2.30 13.37
CA ASP A 85 4.00 -3.66 13.61
C ASP A 85 2.64 -3.73 14.32
N THR A 86 1.95 -4.87 14.20
CA THR A 86 0.77 -5.22 15.00
C THR A 86 1.04 -6.49 15.80
N LEU A 87 1.14 -6.34 17.12
CA LEU A 87 1.52 -7.41 18.06
C LEU A 87 0.36 -7.76 18.98
N ILE A 88 -0.05 -9.02 18.94
CA ILE A 88 -1.17 -9.57 19.71
C ILE A 88 -0.65 -10.68 20.63
N GLY A 89 -0.75 -10.50 21.94
CA GLY A 89 -0.38 -11.52 22.94
C GLY A 89 -1.32 -12.72 22.86
N GLY A 90 -2.50 -12.60 23.48
CA GLY A 90 -3.51 -13.66 23.45
C GLY A 90 -3.93 -14.09 24.85
N LEU A 91 -3.97 -15.40 25.10
CA LEU A 91 -4.27 -15.94 26.41
C LEU A 91 -2.95 -16.24 27.13
N GLY A 92 -2.44 -15.34 27.96
CA GLY A 92 -1.09 -15.54 28.47
C GLY A 92 -0.59 -14.45 29.38
N GLN A 93 0.61 -14.64 29.93
CA GLN A 93 1.39 -13.53 30.44
C GLN A 93 2.45 -13.20 29.39
N ASP A 94 2.12 -12.29 28.49
CA ASP A 94 2.89 -12.09 27.27
C ASP A 94 3.90 -10.94 27.42
N ILE A 95 4.97 -11.01 26.63
CA ILE A 95 5.95 -9.94 26.50
C ILE A 95 5.91 -9.48 25.05
N LEU A 96 5.42 -8.25 24.84
CA LEU A 96 5.32 -7.64 23.52
C LEU A 96 6.36 -6.52 23.40
N VAL A 97 7.24 -6.62 22.41
CA VAL A 97 8.30 -5.66 22.11
C VAL A 97 8.09 -5.14 20.69
N GLY A 98 7.71 -3.88 20.56
CA GLY A 98 7.49 -3.26 19.24
C GLY A 98 8.79 -2.99 18.50
N SER A 99 9.82 -2.61 19.26
CA SER A 99 11.12 -2.21 18.75
C SER A 99 11.03 -0.86 18.00
N LEU A 100 11.38 -0.74 16.72
CA LEU A 100 11.41 0.56 16.02
C LEU A 100 10.26 0.67 15.03
N GLY A 101 9.40 1.65 15.25
CA GLY A 101 8.25 1.95 14.40
C GLY A 101 7.14 2.54 15.25
N GLN A 102 5.96 2.73 14.66
CA GLN A 102 4.74 3.01 15.39
C GLN A 102 3.95 1.72 15.55
N ASP A 103 4.21 1.03 16.67
CA ASP A 103 3.69 -0.32 16.87
C ASP A 103 2.33 -0.32 17.56
N TRP A 104 1.52 -1.33 17.23
CA TRP A 104 0.20 -1.53 17.79
C TRP A 104 0.20 -2.77 18.68
N PHE A 105 -0.06 -2.57 19.97
CA PHE A 105 -0.08 -3.62 20.97
C PHE A 105 -1.50 -3.98 21.43
N TYR A 106 -1.77 -5.28 21.50
CA TYR A 106 -2.99 -5.85 22.06
C TYR A 106 -2.66 -7.07 22.94
N GLY A 107 -2.68 -6.89 24.27
CA GLY A 107 -2.27 -7.93 25.22
C GLY A 107 -3.30 -9.06 25.38
N GLN A 108 -4.58 -8.72 25.37
CA GLN A 108 -5.74 -9.57 25.63
C GLN A 108 -5.93 -10.00 27.09
N GLU A 109 -5.98 -11.30 27.38
CA GLU A 109 -6.31 -11.80 28.70
C GLU A 109 -5.05 -11.93 29.55
N ASN A 110 -5.21 -11.93 30.88
CA ASN A 110 -4.11 -12.07 31.83
C ASN A 110 -3.20 -10.83 31.90
N SER A 111 -1.90 -10.99 32.16
CA SER A 111 -1.06 -9.87 32.60
C SER A 111 0.17 -9.73 31.73
N ASP A 112 0.25 -8.61 31.03
CA ASP A 112 1.22 -8.47 29.94
C ASP A 112 2.27 -7.40 30.23
N LEU A 113 3.40 -7.53 29.52
CA LEU A 113 4.48 -6.55 29.49
C LEU A 113 4.61 -5.95 28.10
N PHE A 114 4.20 -4.70 27.96
CA PHE A 114 4.37 -3.91 26.73
C PHE A 114 5.69 -3.13 26.80
N VAL A 115 6.65 -3.43 25.94
CA VAL A 115 7.96 -2.78 25.93
C VAL A 115 8.03 -1.71 24.84
N ILE A 116 8.14 -0.45 25.27
CA ILE A 116 8.18 0.73 24.39
C ILE A 116 9.56 1.39 24.41
N GLN A 117 9.91 2.07 23.31
CA GLN A 117 11.15 2.86 23.19
C GLN A 117 10.96 4.14 22.39
N LEU A 118 11.92 5.09 22.45
CA LEU A 118 11.82 6.35 21.73
C LEU A 118 12.38 6.23 20.30
N GLU A 119 11.52 6.53 19.32
CA GLU A 119 11.86 6.76 17.93
C GLU A 119 12.83 7.96 17.78
N ARG A 120 14.09 7.72 17.43
CA ARG A 120 15.07 8.80 17.19
C ARG A 120 15.14 9.28 15.73
N SER A 121 14.43 8.64 14.80
CA SER A 121 14.51 8.94 13.35
C SER A 121 13.20 9.29 12.63
N ALA A 122 12.02 9.14 13.22
CA ALA A 122 10.78 9.46 12.50
C ALA A 122 10.51 10.98 12.48
N THR A 123 10.61 11.58 11.30
CA THR A 123 10.04 12.89 11.05
C THR A 123 8.51 12.79 11.18
N ASN A 124 7.97 13.34 12.27
CA ASN A 124 6.55 13.67 12.43
C ASN A 124 5.59 12.55 12.92
N SER A 125 6.04 11.59 13.74
CA SER A 125 5.15 10.70 14.50
C SER A 125 4.41 11.48 15.58
N MET A 126 3.10 11.65 15.41
CA MET A 126 2.25 12.42 16.33
C MET A 126 1.69 11.58 17.50
N TYR A 127 2.00 10.28 17.58
CA TYR A 127 1.38 9.36 18.54
C TYR A 127 2.29 8.30 19.22
N GLY A 128 3.48 8.00 18.71
CA GLY A 128 4.33 6.90 19.23
C GLY A 128 3.60 5.55 19.21
N ASP A 129 4.12 4.55 19.93
CA ASP A 129 3.50 3.22 20.06
C ASP A 129 2.06 3.30 20.63
N LEU A 130 1.15 2.48 20.14
CA LEU A 130 -0.24 2.41 20.60
C LEU A 130 -0.48 1.15 21.44
N ILE A 131 -0.80 1.32 22.73
CA ILE A 131 -1.27 0.23 23.59
C ILE A 131 -2.78 0.34 23.76
N GLN A 132 -3.51 -0.64 23.22
CA GLN A 132 -4.95 -0.52 22.97
C GLN A 132 -5.82 -1.02 24.14
N ASP A 133 -5.39 -2.04 24.89
CA ASP A 133 -6.20 -2.73 25.88
C ASP A 133 -5.57 -2.82 27.28
N PHE A 134 -4.57 -1.96 27.57
CA PHE A 134 -3.86 -1.94 28.86
C PHE A 134 -4.81 -1.98 30.06
N ASN A 135 -4.65 -3.01 30.89
CA ASN A 135 -5.37 -3.25 32.11
C ASN A 135 -4.53 -2.83 33.33
N PRO A 136 -4.86 -1.70 34.00
CA PRO A 136 -4.07 -1.19 35.13
C PRO A 136 -4.12 -2.05 36.40
N LEU A 137 -4.83 -3.18 36.41
CA LEU A 137 -4.81 -4.12 37.53
C LEU A 137 -3.76 -5.21 37.36
N GLU A 138 -3.32 -5.46 36.13
CA GLU A 138 -2.57 -6.65 35.74
C GLU A 138 -1.29 -6.27 34.97
N ASP A 139 -1.37 -5.33 34.04
CA ASP A 139 -0.31 -5.08 33.06
C ASP A 139 0.78 -4.12 33.52
N THR A 140 1.90 -4.19 32.82
CA THR A 140 3.08 -3.35 33.05
C THR A 140 3.63 -2.82 31.72
N ILE A 141 4.25 -1.63 31.75
CA ILE A 141 4.94 -1.03 30.62
C ILE A 141 6.45 -1.04 30.88
N GLY A 142 7.20 -1.70 29.99
CA GLY A 142 8.65 -1.69 29.97
C GLY A 142 9.20 -0.49 29.21
N LEU A 143 10.23 0.15 29.77
CA LEU A 143 10.93 1.30 29.16
C LEU A 143 12.35 0.89 28.76
N ARG A 144 12.66 1.04 27.46
CA ARG A 144 14.01 0.92 26.86
C ARG A 144 14.51 2.29 26.35
N GLY A 145 15.81 2.46 26.10
CA GLY A 145 16.40 3.70 25.58
C GLY A 145 16.80 4.71 26.65
N GLY A 146 17.08 4.25 27.87
CA GLY A 146 17.53 5.06 29.02
C GLY A 146 16.41 5.79 29.77
N PHE A 147 15.14 5.53 29.44
CA PHE A 147 14.01 6.13 30.13
C PHE A 147 13.75 5.49 31.50
N THR A 148 13.14 6.28 32.36
CA THR A 148 12.60 5.87 33.65
C THR A 148 11.23 6.51 33.82
N GLU A 149 10.38 6.01 34.71
CA GLU A 149 9.10 6.66 35.00
C GLU A 149 9.26 8.16 35.36
N ALA A 150 10.39 8.52 35.99
CA ALA A 150 10.69 9.90 36.37
C ALA A 150 11.06 10.81 35.17
N SER A 151 11.43 10.24 34.02
CA SER A 151 11.68 10.99 32.79
C SER A 151 10.45 11.13 31.89
N LEU A 152 9.27 10.67 32.35
CA LEU A 152 8.04 10.72 31.57
C LEU A 152 7.08 11.82 32.04
N GLN A 153 6.34 12.37 31.09
CA GLN A 153 5.17 13.21 31.31
C GLN A 153 3.92 12.48 30.82
N LEU A 154 2.96 12.23 31.72
CA LEU A 154 1.68 11.61 31.37
C LEU A 154 0.63 12.69 31.13
N GLN A 155 0.18 12.84 29.88
CA GLN A 155 -0.80 13.84 29.46
C GLN A 155 -2.14 13.18 29.10
N PRO A 156 -3.26 13.52 29.77
CA PRO A 156 -4.56 12.97 29.42
C PRO A 156 -5.10 13.55 28.10
N PHE A 157 -5.86 12.74 27.37
CA PHE A 157 -6.73 13.17 26.28
C PHE A 157 -8.12 12.51 26.41
N GLU A 158 -9.02 12.80 25.46
CA GLU A 158 -10.44 12.37 25.56
C GLU A 158 -10.62 10.86 25.69
N ALA A 159 -9.72 10.07 25.08
CA ALA A 159 -9.83 8.62 25.05
C ALA A 159 -8.65 7.86 25.70
N GLY A 160 -7.76 8.53 26.43
CA GLY A 160 -6.62 7.86 27.04
C GLY A 160 -5.53 8.77 27.61
N THR A 161 -4.29 8.29 27.60
CA THR A 161 -3.09 8.99 28.07
C THR A 161 -1.97 8.95 27.04
N PHE A 162 -1.40 10.11 26.74
CA PHE A 162 -0.09 10.21 26.09
C PHE A 162 1.02 10.04 27.12
N VAL A 163 1.98 9.18 26.81
CA VAL A 163 3.25 9.02 27.53
C VAL A 163 4.30 9.77 26.74
N GLN A 164 4.81 10.86 27.31
CA GLN A 164 5.75 11.75 26.64
C GLN A 164 7.11 11.74 27.34
N ASP A 165 8.17 11.98 26.58
CA ASP A 165 9.44 12.39 27.17
C ASP A 165 9.27 13.76 27.84
N LEU A 166 9.60 13.84 29.13
CA LEU A 166 9.52 15.07 29.92
C LEU A 166 10.42 16.18 29.37
N ILE A 167 11.51 15.85 28.67
CA ILE A 167 12.48 16.83 28.17
C ILE A 167 12.07 17.36 26.80
N THR A 168 11.81 16.48 25.83
CA THR A 168 11.50 16.87 24.45
C THR A 168 10.02 17.15 24.23
N GLY A 169 9.13 16.57 25.04
CA GLY A 169 7.68 16.60 24.83
C GLY A 169 7.21 15.65 23.72
N GLN A 170 8.10 14.86 23.12
CA GLN A 170 7.76 13.84 22.13
C GLN A 170 6.90 12.75 22.79
N ILE A 171 5.88 12.29 22.07
CA ILE A 171 5.05 11.16 22.52
C ILE A 171 5.85 9.88 22.21
N ILE A 172 6.04 9.07 23.25
CA ILE A 172 6.71 7.76 23.18
C ILE A 172 5.66 6.66 23.00
N ALA A 173 4.52 6.81 23.68
CA ALA A 173 3.40 5.89 23.52
C ALA A 173 2.06 6.57 23.82
N THR A 174 0.99 6.02 23.26
CA THR A 174 -0.40 6.35 23.52
C THR A 174 -1.08 5.15 24.15
N ILE A 175 -1.64 5.33 25.36
CA ILE A 175 -2.38 4.29 26.07
C ILE A 175 -3.87 4.59 26.00
N TYR A 176 -4.62 3.74 25.32
CA TYR A 176 -6.06 3.92 25.14
C TYR A 176 -6.85 3.49 26.39
N GLY A 177 -7.96 4.17 26.69
CA GLY A 177 -8.89 3.81 27.77
C GLY A 177 -8.38 4.03 29.21
N VAL A 178 -7.11 4.39 29.40
CA VAL A 178 -6.49 4.49 30.72
C VAL A 178 -6.12 5.93 31.05
N ALA A 179 -6.52 6.41 32.24
CA ALA A 179 -6.20 7.75 32.71
C ALA A 179 -4.77 7.82 33.31
N PRO A 180 -4.10 9.00 33.31
CA PRO A 180 -2.72 9.13 33.78
C PRO A 180 -2.50 8.66 35.23
N ALA A 181 -3.52 8.81 36.08
CA ALA A 181 -3.45 8.40 37.48
C ALA A 181 -3.40 6.87 37.67
N GLN A 182 -3.88 6.11 36.69
CA GLN A 182 -3.92 4.65 36.71
C GLN A 182 -2.59 4.04 36.21
N LEU A 183 -1.82 4.77 35.40
CA LEU A 183 -0.52 4.30 34.89
C LEU A 183 0.64 4.49 35.87
N LYS A 184 0.44 5.28 36.92
CA LYS A 184 1.51 5.58 37.86
C LYS A 184 1.95 4.32 38.62
N GLY A 185 3.24 3.99 38.52
CA GLY A 185 3.85 2.80 39.10
C GLY A 185 3.75 1.54 38.23
N HIS A 186 3.20 1.64 37.03
CA HIS A 186 3.16 0.56 36.04
C HIS A 186 4.33 0.60 35.06
N PHE A 187 5.26 1.55 35.20
CA PHE A 187 6.44 1.64 34.36
C PHE A 187 7.65 0.98 35.03
N ILE A 188 8.29 0.06 34.32
CA ILE A 188 9.54 -0.57 34.75
C ILE A 188 10.65 -0.26 33.74
N ASN A 189 11.87 -0.07 34.21
CA ASN A 189 13.04 0.01 33.32
C ASN A 189 13.52 -1.41 33.02
N VAL A 190 13.65 -1.74 31.74
CA VAL A 190 14.01 -3.10 31.27
C VAL A 190 15.41 -3.18 30.65
N GLU A 191 16.23 -2.12 30.76
CA GLU A 191 17.56 -2.06 30.12
C GLU A 191 18.61 -3.02 30.70
N ASN A 192 18.30 -3.71 31.81
CA ASN A 192 19.22 -4.63 32.49
C ASN A 192 18.49 -5.85 33.10
N SER A 193 17.28 -6.16 32.63
CA SER A 193 16.53 -7.33 33.08
C SER A 193 16.98 -8.58 32.32
N ASN A 194 16.93 -9.77 32.95
CA ASN A 194 17.07 -11.09 32.31
C ASN A 194 16.00 -11.41 31.23
N LEU A 195 15.23 -10.41 30.81
CA LEU A 195 14.50 -10.37 29.53
C LEU A 195 15.45 -10.12 28.35
N ASP A 196 16.73 -10.01 28.67
CA ASP A 196 17.90 -10.00 27.83
C ASP A 196 18.18 -11.42 27.29
N HIS A 197 17.62 -11.70 26.11
CA HIS A 197 18.17 -12.61 25.11
C HIS A 197 19.22 -11.87 24.23
N LEU A 198 19.87 -10.81 24.71
CA LEU A 198 20.67 -9.78 23.98
C LEU A 198 22.02 -10.24 23.41
N ASN A 199 22.22 -11.53 23.16
CA ASN A 199 23.20 -11.94 22.15
C ASN A 199 22.57 -12.65 20.95
N ASN A 200 21.25 -12.84 20.97
CA ASN A 200 20.40 -13.37 19.90
C ASN A 200 19.50 -12.30 19.23
N VAL A 201 19.67 -11.02 19.58
CA VAL A 201 18.96 -9.89 18.96
C VAL A 201 19.96 -8.85 18.48
N PHE A 202 19.68 -8.24 17.33
CA PHE A 202 20.59 -7.39 16.58
C PHE A 202 21.15 -6.18 17.38
N ASN A 203 20.31 -5.54 18.21
CA ASN A 203 20.70 -4.43 19.10
C ASN A 203 21.46 -4.86 20.38
N GLY A 204 21.72 -6.16 20.55
CA GLY A 204 22.57 -6.73 21.59
C GLY A 204 23.99 -7.06 21.13
N ALA A 205 24.34 -6.75 19.88
CA ALA A 205 25.61 -7.11 19.27
C ALA A 205 26.83 -6.70 20.12
N ILE A 206 27.77 -7.64 20.28
CA ILE A 206 29.03 -7.38 20.98
C ILE A 206 29.85 -6.39 20.15
N ASP A 207 29.95 -5.15 20.62
CA ASP A 207 30.75 -4.10 19.99
C ASP A 207 32.26 -4.37 20.11
N LEU A 208 32.88 -4.70 18.98
CA LEU A 208 34.31 -4.94 18.81
C LEU A 208 35.08 -3.63 18.56
N GLY A 209 34.37 -2.51 18.42
CA GLY A 209 34.88 -1.18 18.19
C GLY A 209 35.46 -0.97 16.80
N ILE A 210 36.35 0.02 16.69
CA ILE A 210 36.96 0.39 15.41
C ILE A 210 38.05 -0.62 15.02
N LEU A 211 37.84 -1.35 13.92
CA LEU A 211 38.75 -2.41 13.49
C LEU A 211 39.98 -1.85 12.74
N THR A 212 41.06 -1.61 13.48
CA THR A 212 42.34 -1.09 12.94
C THR A 212 43.48 -2.11 12.99
N ASN A 213 43.30 -3.20 13.72
CA ASN A 213 44.24 -4.31 13.82
C ASN A 213 43.47 -5.63 13.77
N PRO A 214 44.11 -6.75 13.37
CA PRO A 214 43.47 -8.06 13.44
C PRO A 214 42.97 -8.40 14.85
N LEU A 215 41.80 -9.01 14.93
CA LEU A 215 41.11 -9.39 16.16
C LEU A 215 40.81 -10.89 16.13
N SER A 216 40.92 -11.56 17.28
CA SER A 216 40.52 -12.95 17.45
C SER A 216 39.77 -13.13 18.76
N LEU A 217 38.62 -13.78 18.72
CA LEU A 217 37.82 -14.13 19.89
C LEU A 217 37.23 -15.53 19.75
N ASN A 218 36.79 -16.11 20.87
CA ASN A 218 36.19 -17.43 20.89
C ASN A 218 34.80 -17.34 21.51
N ASN A 219 33.82 -18.01 20.92
CA ASN A 219 32.46 -18.08 21.45
C ASN A 219 31.77 -19.41 21.12
N PHE A 220 30.46 -19.47 21.36
CA PHE A 220 29.65 -20.68 21.29
C PHE A 220 28.26 -20.36 20.73
N VAL A 221 27.81 -21.16 19.76
CA VAL A 221 26.40 -21.21 19.34
C VAL A 221 25.83 -22.61 19.57
N GLY A 222 24.57 -22.72 19.96
CA GLY A 222 23.92 -23.98 20.31
C GLY A 222 22.42 -23.84 20.58
N ASP A 223 21.77 -24.93 20.99
CA ASP A 223 20.30 -24.99 21.15
C ASP A 223 19.75 -23.97 22.18
N SER A 224 20.60 -23.41 23.02
CA SER A 224 20.28 -22.36 24.00
C SER A 224 20.83 -20.97 23.68
N ASP A 225 21.55 -20.83 22.57
CA ASP A 225 22.26 -19.62 22.14
C ASP A 225 22.53 -19.71 20.62
N ILE A 226 21.50 -19.53 19.81
CA ILE A 226 21.50 -19.97 18.40
C ILE A 226 22.27 -18.97 17.51
N TYR A 227 22.33 -17.70 17.92
CA TYR A 227 23.01 -16.61 17.25
C TYR A 227 23.99 -15.91 18.19
N ASP A 228 25.11 -15.48 17.62
CA ASP A 228 26.05 -14.57 18.24
C ASP A 228 26.23 -13.35 17.33
N PHE A 229 25.69 -12.20 17.72
CA PHE A 229 25.85 -10.95 16.98
C PHE A 229 27.07 -10.13 17.43
N TYR A 230 27.78 -9.54 16.47
CA TYR A 230 28.93 -8.64 16.66
C TYR A 230 28.78 -7.39 15.81
N ARG A 231 29.31 -6.27 16.30
CA ARG A 231 29.44 -5.01 15.54
C ARG A 231 30.89 -4.56 15.52
N PHE A 232 31.34 -3.97 14.42
CA PHE A 232 32.61 -3.24 14.35
C PHE A 232 32.51 -2.06 13.40
N THR A 233 33.39 -1.08 13.54
CA THR A 233 33.39 0.13 12.68
C THR A 233 34.63 0.18 11.80
N LEU A 234 34.45 0.53 10.52
CA LEU A 234 35.51 0.83 9.56
C LEU A 234 35.69 2.34 9.38
N ASN A 235 36.86 2.88 9.71
CA ASN A 235 37.16 4.31 9.53
C ASN A 235 37.45 4.72 8.07
N THR A 236 37.74 3.75 7.22
CA THR A 236 38.05 3.95 5.80
C THR A 236 37.54 2.75 5.01
N PRO A 237 37.11 2.92 3.75
CA PRO A 237 36.81 1.78 2.88
C PRO A 237 37.95 0.76 2.90
N SER A 238 37.62 -0.51 3.14
CA SER A 238 38.60 -1.56 3.44
C SER A 238 38.17 -2.91 2.86
N GLU A 239 39.14 -3.74 2.47
CA GLU A 239 38.93 -5.17 2.31
C GLU A 239 38.86 -5.80 3.71
N VAL A 240 37.76 -6.46 4.04
CA VAL A 240 37.52 -7.18 5.29
C VAL A 240 37.68 -8.68 5.06
N LYS A 241 38.41 -9.34 5.96
CA LYS A 241 38.62 -10.79 5.97
C LYS A 241 38.19 -11.35 7.30
N ILE A 242 37.29 -12.33 7.25
CA ILE A 242 36.75 -13.01 8.42
C ILE A 242 36.96 -14.52 8.24
N ASP A 243 37.58 -15.15 9.22
CA ASP A 243 37.78 -16.60 9.26
C ASP A 243 37.15 -17.16 10.56
N LEU A 244 36.15 -18.03 10.43
CA LEU A 244 35.55 -18.80 11.53
C LEU A 244 36.25 -20.17 11.61
N THR A 245 36.90 -20.48 12.73
CA THR A 245 37.81 -21.64 12.81
C THR A 245 37.62 -22.41 14.11
N GLY A 246 38.07 -23.68 14.15
CA GLY A 246 38.04 -24.49 15.36
C GLY A 246 36.64 -24.93 15.80
N LEU A 247 35.74 -25.04 14.83
CA LEU A 247 34.36 -25.51 14.97
C LEU A 247 34.29 -26.89 15.65
N THR A 248 33.45 -27.02 16.68
CA THR A 248 33.11 -28.31 17.32
C THR A 248 31.78 -28.90 16.83
N GLY A 249 30.99 -28.10 16.11
CA GLY A 249 29.71 -28.36 15.48
C GLY A 249 29.58 -27.46 14.25
N ASP A 250 28.49 -27.56 13.49
CA ASP A 250 28.33 -26.81 12.25
C ASP A 250 27.74 -25.41 12.53
N ALA A 251 28.40 -24.36 12.02
CA ALA A 251 28.02 -22.97 12.26
C ALA A 251 28.37 -22.10 11.06
N ASP A 252 27.42 -21.25 10.65
CA ASP A 252 27.58 -20.36 9.49
C ASP A 252 27.99 -18.95 9.91
N LEU A 253 28.54 -18.22 8.95
CA LEU A 253 29.02 -16.86 9.11
C LEU A 253 28.38 -15.93 8.06
N VAL A 254 27.87 -14.77 8.49
CA VAL A 254 27.39 -13.73 7.56
C VAL A 254 27.87 -12.35 8.00
N LEU A 255 28.24 -11.53 7.01
CA LEU A 255 28.69 -10.16 7.17
C LEU A 255 27.72 -9.20 6.51
N TYR A 256 27.44 -8.10 7.19
CA TYR A 256 26.65 -6.98 6.71
C TYR A 256 27.39 -5.66 6.89
N GLN A 257 27.12 -4.71 6.01
CA GLN A 257 27.58 -3.33 6.14
C GLN A 257 26.36 -2.40 6.16
N ASP A 258 26.24 -1.61 7.22
CA ASP A 258 25.23 -0.56 7.34
C ASP A 258 25.66 0.62 6.45
N VAL A 259 25.14 0.65 5.23
CA VAL A 259 25.52 1.60 4.17
C VAL A 259 24.82 2.95 4.36
N ASN A 260 23.59 2.93 4.87
CA ASN A 260 22.75 4.12 5.07
C ASN A 260 22.96 4.80 6.45
N ALA A 261 23.78 4.19 7.32
CA ALA A 261 24.18 4.71 8.63
C ALA A 261 22.99 4.97 9.58
N ASP A 262 21.89 4.25 9.39
CA ASP A 262 20.71 4.32 10.24
C ASP A 262 20.78 3.35 11.44
N GLY A 263 21.80 2.47 11.45
CA GLY A 263 21.99 1.46 12.48
C GLY A 263 21.21 0.17 12.23
N LEU A 264 20.65 0.00 11.03
CA LEU A 264 19.83 -1.12 10.56
C LEU A 264 20.59 -1.88 9.45
N ILE A 265 20.14 -3.09 9.11
CA ILE A 265 20.72 -3.90 8.03
C ILE A 265 19.60 -4.38 7.14
N SER A 266 19.77 -4.23 5.84
CA SER A 266 18.87 -4.70 4.79
C SER A 266 19.46 -5.88 3.99
N GLU A 267 18.62 -6.66 3.31
CA GLU A 267 19.08 -7.76 2.41
C GLU A 267 20.01 -7.30 1.29
N THR A 268 20.00 -6.01 0.95
CA THR A 268 20.88 -5.43 -0.08
C THR A 268 22.33 -5.25 0.38
N GLU A 269 22.62 -5.50 1.66
CA GLU A 269 23.89 -5.17 2.33
C GLU A 269 24.73 -6.41 2.74
N GLN A 270 24.36 -7.59 2.23
CA GLN A 270 24.80 -8.90 2.77
C GLN A 270 25.92 -9.59 1.96
N ALA A 271 26.82 -10.29 2.67
CA ALA A 271 27.74 -11.27 2.10
C ALA A 271 27.81 -12.57 2.93
N TYR A 272 27.69 -13.73 2.28
CA TYR A 272 27.67 -15.07 2.89
C TYR A 272 29.03 -15.78 2.87
N SER A 273 29.26 -16.69 3.83
CA SER A 273 30.22 -17.79 3.66
C SER A 273 29.59 -18.94 2.83
N GLN A 274 30.41 -19.72 2.11
CA GLN A 274 29.94 -20.65 1.06
C GLN A 274 29.94 -22.13 1.45
N GLU A 275 30.28 -22.47 2.70
CA GLU A 275 30.42 -23.86 3.12
C GLU A 275 29.34 -24.18 4.17
N ASN A 276 28.72 -25.36 4.04
CA ASN A 276 27.63 -25.84 4.91
C ASN A 276 28.07 -27.13 5.63
N ASP A 277 29.29 -27.13 6.18
CA ASP A 277 29.88 -28.28 6.88
C ASP A 277 30.88 -27.84 7.97
N LEU A 278 31.53 -28.81 8.65
CA LEU A 278 32.49 -28.52 9.74
C LEU A 278 33.81 -27.83 9.28
N ASN A 279 33.92 -27.38 8.03
CA ASN A 279 35.09 -26.67 7.57
C ASN A 279 35.11 -25.22 8.09
N PRO A 280 36.29 -24.59 8.16
CA PRO A 280 36.36 -23.18 8.52
C PRO A 280 35.62 -22.27 7.52
N GLU A 281 34.65 -21.49 8.00
CA GLU A 281 33.97 -20.48 7.18
C GLU A 281 34.85 -19.27 6.91
N LYS A 282 34.69 -18.70 5.71
CA LYS A 282 35.49 -17.54 5.29
C LYS A 282 34.70 -16.53 4.47
N ILE A 283 34.84 -15.27 4.85
CA ILE A 283 34.36 -14.11 4.08
C ILE A 283 35.54 -13.22 3.70
N VAL A 284 35.56 -12.77 2.44
CA VAL A 284 36.46 -11.73 1.93
C VAL A 284 35.62 -10.72 1.15
N GLN A 285 35.41 -9.53 1.70
CA GLN A 285 34.50 -8.53 1.13
C GLN A 285 35.15 -7.15 1.07
N LEU A 286 34.80 -6.34 0.06
CA LEU A 286 35.15 -4.92 0.00
C LEU A 286 34.02 -4.12 0.63
N LEU A 287 34.30 -3.40 1.70
CA LEU A 287 33.32 -2.61 2.44
C LEU A 287 33.70 -1.12 2.45
N ALA A 288 32.70 -0.24 2.40
CA ALA A 288 32.82 1.20 2.63
C ALA A 288 33.27 1.52 4.08
N SER A 289 33.48 2.79 4.42
CA SER A 289 33.61 3.19 5.83
C SER A 289 32.23 3.26 6.46
N GLY A 290 32.06 2.75 7.67
CA GLY A 290 30.76 2.69 8.33
C GLY A 290 30.74 1.60 9.39
N ASP A 291 29.56 1.39 9.95
CA ASP A 291 29.33 0.27 10.85
C ASP A 291 29.12 -1.01 10.04
N CYS A 292 29.60 -2.10 10.61
CA CYS A 292 29.51 -3.42 10.03
C CYS A 292 29.07 -4.37 11.13
N PHE A 293 28.31 -5.36 10.72
CA PHE A 293 27.76 -6.34 11.63
C PHE A 293 28.06 -7.73 11.14
N LEU A 294 28.28 -8.62 12.09
CA LEU A 294 28.59 -10.00 11.83
C LEU A 294 27.72 -10.82 12.75
N TRP A 295 27.13 -11.89 12.25
CA TRP A 295 26.59 -12.93 13.11
C TRP A 295 27.17 -14.29 12.79
N VAL A 296 27.27 -15.10 13.82
CA VAL A 296 27.55 -16.52 13.73
C VAL A 296 26.27 -17.23 14.16
N ARG A 297 25.80 -18.19 13.35
CA ARG A 297 24.60 -18.97 13.67
C ARG A 297 24.92 -20.44 13.80
N GLN A 298 24.23 -21.13 14.69
CA GLN A 298 24.22 -22.58 14.71
C GLN A 298 23.56 -23.10 13.42
N TYR A 299 24.27 -23.93 12.66
CA TYR A 299 23.67 -24.64 11.52
C TYR A 299 23.26 -26.07 11.91
N GLN A 300 24.14 -26.80 12.60
CA GLN A 300 23.82 -28.13 13.12
C GLN A 300 24.63 -28.49 14.37
N GLY A 301 23.92 -28.59 15.50
CA GLY A 301 24.46 -29.02 16.79
C GLY A 301 25.35 -27.96 17.44
N ASP A 302 25.59 -28.12 18.74
CA ASP A 302 26.38 -27.19 19.54
C ASP A 302 27.81 -26.98 19.00
N ALA A 303 28.16 -25.73 18.67
CA ALA A 303 29.41 -25.36 18.03
C ALA A 303 30.17 -24.29 18.83
N ASN A 304 31.32 -24.66 19.39
CA ASN A 304 32.33 -23.68 19.80
C ASN A 304 33.11 -23.23 18.57
N TYR A 305 33.45 -21.95 18.49
CA TYR A 305 34.22 -21.39 17.38
C TYR A 305 35.28 -20.38 17.82
N ASN A 306 36.23 -20.09 16.94
CA ASN A 306 37.18 -18.99 17.04
C ASN A 306 36.98 -18.08 15.82
N LEU A 307 36.54 -16.85 16.07
CA LEU A 307 36.27 -15.82 15.08
C LEU A 307 37.51 -14.93 14.93
N ASN A 308 38.05 -14.84 13.71
CA ASN A 308 39.21 -14.01 13.38
C ASN A 308 38.82 -12.94 12.35
N LEU A 309 39.04 -11.67 12.65
CA LEU A 309 38.76 -10.54 11.76
C LEU A 309 40.05 -9.79 11.41
N SER A 310 40.19 -9.33 10.16
CA SER A 310 41.25 -8.41 9.75
C SER A 310 40.80 -7.51 8.61
N THR A 311 41.39 -6.31 8.54
CA THR A 311 41.08 -5.29 7.52
C THR A 311 42.32 -4.82 6.78
N SER A 312 42.13 -4.43 5.52
CA SER A 312 43.15 -3.76 4.70
C SER A 312 42.54 -2.54 3.99
N PRO A 313 42.93 -1.30 4.35
CA PRO A 313 42.38 -0.09 3.72
C PRO A 313 42.57 -0.05 2.21
N LEU A 314 41.52 0.39 1.50
CA LEU A 314 41.53 0.59 0.06
C LEU A 314 42.18 1.94 -0.30
N PRO A 315 42.72 2.09 -1.53
CA PRO A 315 43.14 3.40 -2.03
C PRO A 315 41.96 4.38 -2.02
N PRO A 316 42.17 5.68 -1.77
CA PRO A 316 41.09 6.67 -1.75
C PRO A 316 40.37 6.72 -3.11
N LEU A 317 39.03 6.70 -3.06
CA LEU A 317 38.14 6.91 -4.20
C LEU A 317 38.51 8.23 -4.90
N GLN A 318 38.63 8.22 -6.23
CA GLN A 318 38.77 9.45 -7.00
C GLN A 318 37.41 10.18 -6.95
N PRO A 319 37.35 11.46 -6.59
CA PRO A 319 36.11 12.21 -6.65
C PRO A 319 35.75 12.46 -8.12
N ASP A 320 34.77 11.70 -8.59
CA ASP A 320 33.93 11.97 -9.76
C ASP A 320 32.54 12.40 -9.25
N ASN A 321 31.73 13.13 -10.00
CA ASN A 321 30.67 14.02 -9.49
C ASN A 321 29.48 14.03 -10.46
N PRO A 322 28.23 13.62 -10.10
CA PRO A 322 27.53 13.85 -8.81
C PRO A 322 26.68 12.67 -8.20
N GLU A 323 27.05 12.33 -6.98
CA GLU A 323 26.37 11.69 -5.82
C GLU A 323 24.91 11.16 -5.90
N SER A 324 24.77 9.96 -5.33
CA SER A 324 23.61 9.07 -5.19
C SER A 324 22.52 9.50 -4.18
N ASP A 325 22.53 10.74 -3.68
CA ASP A 325 21.57 11.26 -2.68
C ASP A 325 20.76 12.46 -3.24
N ALA A 326 19.43 12.42 -3.07
CA ALA A 326 18.49 13.48 -3.42
C ALA A 326 18.86 14.86 -2.84
N THR A 327 19.63 14.91 -1.75
CA THR A 327 20.03 16.17 -1.11
C THR A 327 21.24 16.88 -1.73
N THR A 328 22.04 16.20 -2.57
CA THR A 328 23.24 16.76 -3.23
C THR A 328 23.16 16.82 -4.76
N VAL A 329 21.97 16.59 -5.32
CA VAL A 329 21.71 16.57 -6.78
C VAL A 329 22.18 17.83 -7.51
N LYS A 330 22.94 17.60 -8.60
CA LYS A 330 23.34 18.65 -9.53
C LYS A 330 22.10 19.22 -10.23
N THR A 331 21.83 20.50 -10.00
CA THR A 331 20.75 21.21 -10.70
C THR A 331 21.15 21.43 -12.15
N VAL A 332 20.48 20.76 -13.10
CA VAL A 332 20.64 21.07 -14.52
C VAL A 332 19.70 22.24 -14.85
N GLU A 333 20.24 23.46 -14.84
CA GLU A 333 19.49 24.63 -15.28
C GLU A 333 19.22 24.57 -16.80
N THR A 334 18.01 24.14 -17.16
CA THR A 334 17.32 24.28 -18.47
C THR A 334 17.98 23.63 -19.71
N PRO A 335 17.62 22.38 -20.08
CA PRO A 335 18.22 21.66 -21.22
C PRO A 335 17.61 22.01 -22.59
N TYR A 336 17.23 23.27 -22.84
CA TYR A 336 16.64 23.67 -24.14
C TYR A 336 17.62 23.60 -25.32
N SER A 337 18.93 23.65 -25.06
CA SER A 337 19.98 23.47 -26.06
C SER A 337 20.47 22.02 -26.17
N GLY A 338 19.87 21.09 -25.43
CA GLY A 338 20.45 19.79 -25.15
C GLY A 338 21.56 19.89 -24.10
N ALA A 339 21.64 18.91 -23.21
CA ALA A 339 22.70 18.71 -22.24
C ALA A 339 23.21 17.27 -22.35
N THR A 340 24.52 17.11 -22.32
CA THR A 340 25.18 15.80 -22.38
C THR A 340 26.05 15.63 -21.15
N PHE A 341 25.88 14.52 -20.44
CA PHE A 341 26.65 14.12 -19.28
C PHE A 341 27.42 12.86 -19.61
N ASN A 342 28.59 12.69 -19.02
CA ASN A 342 29.40 11.49 -19.17
C ASN A 342 29.80 11.07 -17.78
N ASP A 343 29.47 9.83 -17.42
CA ASP A 343 29.73 9.33 -16.07
C ASP A 343 29.92 7.81 -16.07
N VAL A 344 30.10 7.24 -14.88
CA VAL A 344 30.22 5.80 -14.67
C VAL A 344 29.40 5.39 -13.46
N VAL A 345 28.44 4.47 -13.63
CA VAL A 345 27.87 3.75 -12.49
C VAL A 345 28.69 2.50 -12.17
N GLU A 346 28.99 2.29 -10.89
CA GLU A 346 29.79 1.18 -10.39
C GLU A 346 29.30 0.68 -9.01
N PRO A 347 29.76 -0.47 -8.48
CA PRO A 347 29.15 -1.07 -7.28
C PRO A 347 29.14 -0.23 -5.99
N PHE A 348 29.88 0.89 -5.94
CA PHE A 348 29.87 1.85 -4.83
C PHE A 348 29.31 3.23 -5.24
N ASP A 349 28.80 3.33 -6.48
CA ASP A 349 28.16 4.49 -7.10
C ASP A 349 27.13 3.98 -8.12
N THR A 350 26.07 3.32 -7.61
CA THR A 350 25.17 2.51 -8.43
C THR A 350 24.07 3.32 -9.11
N LEU A 351 23.94 4.61 -8.79
CA LEU A 351 22.85 5.45 -9.25
C LEU A 351 23.29 6.90 -9.38
N ASP A 352 23.13 7.44 -10.57
CA ASP A 352 23.30 8.85 -10.85
C ASP A 352 21.96 9.55 -11.06
N ILE A 353 21.71 10.64 -10.34
CA ILE A 353 20.44 11.39 -10.43
C ILE A 353 20.66 12.81 -10.98
N TYR A 354 19.82 13.18 -11.95
CA TYR A 354 19.83 14.47 -12.62
C TYR A 354 18.51 15.21 -12.40
N ARG A 355 18.55 16.39 -11.79
CA ARG A 355 17.37 17.25 -11.69
C ARG A 355 17.18 18.11 -12.93
N VAL A 356 16.05 17.95 -13.60
CA VAL A 356 15.63 18.68 -14.80
C VAL A 356 14.51 19.65 -14.44
N GLN A 357 14.76 20.95 -14.60
CA GLN A 357 13.71 21.95 -14.44
C GLN A 357 13.14 22.35 -15.81
N LEU A 358 11.82 22.19 -15.96
CA LEU A 358 11.06 22.71 -17.11
C LEU A 358 10.40 24.04 -16.73
N PRO A 359 10.90 25.20 -17.21
CA PRO A 359 10.26 26.49 -16.92
C PRO A 359 9.04 26.75 -17.82
N THR A 360 8.89 26.01 -18.91
CA THR A 360 7.71 26.04 -19.79
C THR A 360 7.38 24.63 -20.26
N GLN A 361 6.14 24.42 -20.72
CA GLN A 361 5.71 23.13 -21.24
C GLN A 361 6.65 22.65 -22.35
N SER A 362 7.15 21.42 -22.24
CA SER A 362 8.19 20.93 -23.14
C SER A 362 8.01 19.44 -23.49
N ASP A 363 8.45 19.04 -24.67
CA ASP A 363 8.76 17.65 -24.97
C ASP A 363 10.13 17.31 -24.36
N ILE A 364 10.25 16.19 -23.65
CA ILE A 364 11.53 15.70 -23.13
C ILE A 364 11.98 14.47 -23.93
N THR A 365 13.27 14.39 -24.22
CA THR A 365 13.92 13.18 -24.69
C THR A 365 15.15 12.92 -23.83
N VAL A 366 15.24 11.72 -23.28
CA VAL A 366 16.38 11.19 -22.51
C VAL A 366 16.98 10.06 -23.34
N ASN A 367 18.29 10.08 -23.61
CA ASN A 367 18.98 8.97 -24.26
C ASN A 367 20.20 8.56 -23.43
N LEU A 368 20.38 7.27 -23.21
CA LEU A 368 21.57 6.70 -22.59
C LEU A 368 22.41 6.00 -23.66
N ASN A 369 23.69 6.33 -23.75
CA ASN A 369 24.65 5.68 -24.63
C ASN A 369 25.84 5.19 -23.81
N PHE A 370 26.56 4.14 -24.23
CA PHE A 370 27.69 3.61 -23.47
C PHE A 370 29.05 4.10 -23.98
N LEU A 371 29.92 4.58 -23.08
CA LEU A 371 31.26 5.10 -23.35
C LEU A 371 32.34 4.00 -23.32
N ASN A 372 32.18 3.03 -22.42
CA ASN A 372 32.98 1.81 -22.36
C ASN A 372 32.06 0.66 -21.94
N SER A 373 32.18 -0.50 -22.59
CA SER A 373 31.39 -1.67 -22.22
C SER A 373 32.30 -2.85 -21.93
N SER A 374 32.26 -3.32 -20.68
CA SER A 374 32.66 -4.69 -20.37
C SER A 374 31.60 -5.64 -20.95
N ALA A 375 31.89 -6.94 -21.06
CA ALA A 375 30.93 -7.91 -21.60
C ALA A 375 29.66 -8.07 -20.75
N ASN A 376 29.67 -7.52 -19.53
CA ASN A 376 28.65 -7.62 -18.50
C ASN A 376 28.23 -6.22 -17.99
N ALA A 377 28.45 -5.15 -18.77
CA ALA A 377 28.05 -3.79 -18.40
C ALA A 377 26.62 -3.51 -18.85
N ASP A 378 25.75 -3.13 -17.92
CA ASP A 378 24.33 -2.83 -18.12
C ASP A 378 23.85 -1.72 -17.16
N ALA A 379 23.02 -0.80 -17.65
CA ALA A 379 22.42 0.27 -16.88
C ALA A 379 21.13 0.79 -17.55
N ASP A 380 20.14 1.13 -16.71
CA ASP A 380 18.80 1.56 -17.12
C ASP A 380 18.54 3.05 -16.82
N ILE A 381 17.66 3.70 -17.58
CA ILE A 381 17.19 5.08 -17.32
C ILE A 381 15.74 5.14 -16.88
N TRP A 382 15.46 6.12 -16.02
CA TRP A 382 14.10 6.49 -15.63
C TRP A 382 13.90 8.00 -15.55
N ILE A 383 12.65 8.45 -15.64
CA ILE A 383 12.26 9.84 -15.43
C ILE A 383 10.96 9.94 -14.62
N VAL A 384 10.92 10.86 -13.67
CA VAL A 384 9.77 11.08 -12.77
C VAL A 384 9.55 12.58 -12.53
N ARG A 385 8.30 12.95 -12.23
CA ARG A 385 7.94 14.33 -11.86
C ARG A 385 7.85 14.44 -10.34
N ASP A 386 8.59 15.39 -9.78
CA ASP A 386 8.46 15.88 -8.40
C ASP A 386 7.10 16.58 -8.26
N SER A 387 6.09 15.80 -7.90
CA SER A 387 4.68 16.18 -7.98
C SER A 387 4.18 16.84 -6.70
N ASN A 388 4.78 16.49 -5.56
CA ASN A 388 4.50 17.11 -4.27
C ASN A 388 5.46 18.28 -3.92
N GLY A 389 6.52 18.48 -4.71
CA GLY A 389 7.46 19.59 -4.57
C GLY A 389 8.40 19.45 -3.36
N ASN A 390 8.53 18.25 -2.80
CA ASN A 390 9.38 17.98 -1.64
C ASN A 390 10.86 17.87 -2.03
N GLY A 391 11.16 17.70 -3.33
CA GLY A 391 12.52 17.58 -3.85
C GLY A 391 13.14 16.19 -3.69
N ASN A 392 12.34 15.18 -3.37
CA ASN A 392 12.71 13.77 -3.28
C ASN A 392 11.95 12.96 -4.35
N PHE A 393 12.33 11.69 -4.50
CA PHE A 393 11.58 10.69 -5.25
C PHE A 393 10.78 9.83 -4.25
N ASP A 394 9.46 9.74 -4.40
CA ASP A 394 8.57 9.00 -3.50
C ASP A 394 7.83 7.85 -4.22
N GLU A 395 7.41 6.83 -3.48
CA GLU A 395 6.71 5.62 -3.99
C GLU A 395 5.39 5.89 -4.74
N PHE A 396 4.76 7.06 -4.50
CA PHE A 396 3.52 7.48 -5.17
C PHE A 396 3.76 8.20 -6.50
N GLU A 397 5.01 8.45 -6.88
CA GLU A 397 5.36 9.14 -8.11
C GLU A 397 5.64 8.13 -9.24
N ASN A 398 4.78 8.12 -10.25
CA ASN A 398 4.90 7.21 -11.39
C ASN A 398 6.12 7.57 -12.27
N ALA A 399 7.21 6.82 -12.09
CA ALA A 399 8.39 6.89 -12.95
C ALA A 399 8.15 6.16 -14.29
N VAL A 400 8.71 6.70 -15.37
CA VAL A 400 8.78 6.05 -16.68
C VAL A 400 10.16 5.46 -16.85
N TRP A 401 10.25 4.16 -17.12
CA TRP A 401 11.50 3.38 -17.20
C TRP A 401 11.85 2.98 -18.64
N SER A 402 13.12 2.65 -18.87
CA SER A 402 13.53 1.79 -19.99
C SER A 402 14.13 0.49 -19.46
N ASP A 403 13.68 -0.64 -20.01
CA ASP A 403 14.09 -1.97 -19.54
C ASP A 403 14.86 -2.73 -20.65
N GLN A 404 15.87 -2.10 -21.27
CA GLN A 404 16.61 -2.71 -22.38
C GLN A 404 17.88 -3.44 -21.92
N LEU A 405 17.82 -4.77 -21.86
CA LEU A 405 18.95 -5.61 -21.41
C LEU A 405 20.28 -5.39 -22.18
N GLY A 406 21.35 -5.18 -21.42
CA GLY A 406 22.74 -5.19 -21.85
C GLY A 406 23.22 -3.87 -22.48
N THR A 407 24.26 -3.93 -23.31
CA THR A 407 24.94 -2.70 -23.80
C THR A 407 24.18 -1.93 -24.91
N THR A 408 22.86 -2.06 -25.01
CA THR A 408 22.04 -1.39 -26.03
C THR A 408 21.64 0.02 -25.60
N PRO A 409 21.90 1.08 -26.39
CA PRO A 409 21.51 2.43 -26.01
C PRO A 409 20.01 2.58 -25.72
N GLU A 410 19.69 3.30 -24.65
CA GLU A 410 18.34 3.44 -24.14
C GLU A 410 17.72 4.80 -24.48
N LYS A 411 16.39 4.87 -24.44
CA LYS A 411 15.68 6.10 -24.80
C LYS A 411 14.28 6.21 -24.21
N ILE A 412 14.02 7.34 -23.56
CA ILE A 412 12.67 7.79 -23.15
C ILE A 412 12.29 9.06 -23.93
N THR A 413 11.04 9.14 -24.40
CA THR A 413 10.50 10.34 -25.07
C THR A 413 9.13 10.69 -24.54
N LEU A 414 9.03 11.79 -23.79
CA LEU A 414 7.78 12.31 -23.25
C LEU A 414 7.33 13.57 -23.97
N LYS A 415 6.01 13.74 -24.14
CA LYS A 415 5.43 14.81 -24.95
C LYS A 415 4.59 15.77 -24.11
N GLY A 416 4.89 17.06 -24.23
CA GLY A 416 4.17 18.17 -23.61
C GLY A 416 4.09 18.13 -22.09
N MET A 417 5.17 17.74 -21.43
CA MET A 417 5.34 17.73 -19.98
C MET A 417 5.08 19.10 -19.36
N ASN A 418 4.46 19.11 -18.17
CA ASN A 418 4.17 20.33 -17.40
C ASN A 418 5.46 21.09 -17.02
N PRO A 419 5.39 22.42 -16.86
CA PRO A 419 6.44 23.12 -16.12
C PRO A 419 6.59 22.54 -14.71
N GLY A 420 7.81 22.40 -14.21
CA GLY A 420 8.07 21.79 -12.91
C GLY A 420 9.46 21.17 -12.81
N ASN A 421 9.73 20.55 -11.67
CA ASN A 421 10.94 19.76 -11.46
C ASN A 421 10.68 18.32 -11.88
N TYR A 422 11.70 17.71 -12.44
CA TYR A 422 11.75 16.30 -12.81
C TYR A 422 13.08 15.73 -12.36
N PHE A 423 13.11 14.45 -12.05
CA PHE A 423 14.33 13.70 -11.82
C PHE A 423 14.52 12.69 -12.95
N VAL A 424 15.75 12.54 -13.39
CA VAL A 424 16.18 11.51 -14.33
C VAL A 424 17.27 10.71 -13.67
N GLY A 425 17.11 9.40 -13.56
CA GLY A 425 18.13 8.51 -13.01
C GLY A 425 18.79 7.64 -14.06
N VAL A 426 20.04 7.27 -13.80
CA VAL A 426 20.79 6.20 -14.50
C VAL A 426 21.21 5.18 -13.44
N GLN A 427 20.67 3.97 -13.51
CA GLN A 427 20.86 2.94 -12.49
C GLN A 427 21.69 1.78 -13.03
N GLN A 428 22.67 1.33 -12.25
CA GLN A 428 23.45 0.13 -12.58
C GLN A 428 22.57 -1.12 -12.51
N VAL A 429 22.63 -1.94 -13.56
CA VAL A 429 21.99 -3.26 -13.60
C VAL A 429 23.04 -4.36 -13.44
N GLU A 430 24.15 -4.30 -14.19
CA GLU A 430 25.25 -5.25 -14.09
C GLU A 430 26.59 -4.58 -14.44
N GLY A 431 27.65 -4.88 -13.68
CA GLY A 431 29.03 -4.49 -13.99
C GLY A 431 29.31 -2.98 -14.07
N ASN A 432 30.58 -2.57 -14.03
CA ASN A 432 30.90 -1.14 -14.12
C ASN A 432 30.54 -0.62 -15.52
N THR A 433 29.71 0.41 -15.57
CA THR A 433 29.06 0.88 -16.80
C THR A 433 29.32 2.36 -17.01
N GLY A 434 30.29 2.67 -17.88
CA GLY A 434 30.53 4.04 -18.32
C GLY A 434 29.53 4.47 -19.37
N TYR A 435 28.86 5.60 -19.17
CA TYR A 435 27.76 6.07 -20.01
C TYR A 435 27.85 7.55 -20.39
N THR A 436 27.07 7.90 -21.40
CA THR A 436 26.76 9.25 -21.86
C THR A 436 25.25 9.45 -21.80
N LEU A 437 24.78 10.38 -20.98
CA LEU A 437 23.36 10.75 -20.87
C LEU A 437 23.08 12.03 -21.66
N ASP A 438 22.19 11.94 -22.65
CA ASP A 438 21.72 13.07 -23.45
C ASP A 438 20.30 13.47 -23.04
N LEU A 439 20.16 14.67 -22.47
CA LEU A 439 18.88 15.28 -22.09
C LEU A 439 18.52 16.41 -23.04
N LEU A 440 17.35 16.35 -23.66
CA LEU A 440 16.83 17.40 -24.54
C LEU A 440 15.40 17.76 -24.15
N ALA A 441 15.17 19.03 -23.78
CA ALA A 441 13.84 19.60 -23.67
C ALA A 441 13.55 20.50 -24.87
N THR A 442 12.40 20.34 -25.52
CA THR A 442 11.95 21.22 -26.61
C THR A 442 10.69 21.96 -26.16
N PRO A 443 10.71 23.30 -26.01
CA PRO A 443 9.55 24.05 -25.55
C PRO A 443 8.42 24.03 -26.59
N ASN A 444 7.21 23.74 -26.14
CA ASN A 444 6.01 23.73 -26.96
C ASN A 444 5.30 25.08 -26.83
N SER A 445 5.42 25.94 -27.85
CA SER A 445 4.85 27.30 -27.84
C SER A 445 3.41 27.39 -28.38
N SER A 446 2.75 26.27 -28.69
CA SER A 446 1.46 26.29 -29.40
C SER A 446 0.54 25.11 -29.10
N ARG A 447 0.14 24.92 -27.83
CA ARG A 447 -1.01 24.07 -27.48
C ARG A 447 -1.85 24.73 -26.38
N PRO A 448 -3.19 24.81 -26.50
CA PRO A 448 -4.02 25.53 -25.54
C PRO A 448 -3.92 24.92 -24.14
N GLN A 449 -3.76 25.78 -23.14
CA GLN A 449 -3.51 25.45 -21.73
C GLN A 449 -4.78 25.15 -20.91
N PHE A 450 -5.96 25.14 -21.55
CA PHE A 450 -7.22 24.93 -20.85
C PHE A 450 -8.14 24.05 -21.71
N LEU A 451 -8.92 23.21 -21.06
CA LEU A 451 -10.07 22.60 -21.72
C LEU A 451 -11.05 23.72 -22.08
N GLU A 452 -11.34 23.86 -23.36
CA GLU A 452 -12.36 24.79 -23.82
C GLU A 452 -13.68 24.53 -23.07
N PRO A 453 -14.46 25.58 -22.74
CA PRO A 453 -15.80 25.40 -22.23
C PRO A 453 -16.60 24.51 -23.19
N SER A 454 -17.31 23.51 -22.66
CA SER A 454 -18.11 22.57 -23.47
C SER A 454 -19.16 23.28 -24.35
N GLY A 455 -19.58 24.48 -23.95
CA GLY A 455 -20.72 25.21 -24.53
C GLY A 455 -22.08 24.57 -24.19
N ILE A 456 -22.09 23.51 -23.37
CA ILE A 456 -23.27 22.77 -22.95
C ILE A 456 -23.71 23.31 -21.58
N PRO A 457 -24.96 23.79 -21.42
CA PRO A 457 -25.42 24.30 -20.13
C PRO A 457 -25.27 23.26 -19.01
N ASN A 458 -24.70 23.68 -17.88
CA ASN A 458 -24.49 22.87 -16.68
C ASN A 458 -23.54 21.66 -16.84
N TYR A 459 -22.80 21.57 -17.95
CA TYR A 459 -21.80 20.53 -18.17
C TYR A 459 -20.40 21.14 -18.28
N SER A 460 -19.50 20.73 -17.40
CA SER A 460 -18.10 21.13 -17.38
C SER A 460 -17.23 20.17 -18.18
N SER A 461 -16.26 20.70 -18.91
CA SER A 461 -15.25 19.87 -19.57
C SER A 461 -14.31 19.17 -18.57
N TYR A 462 -14.28 19.60 -17.30
CA TYR A 462 -13.52 18.96 -16.23
C TYR A 462 -14.36 17.92 -15.49
N TYR A 463 -15.41 18.35 -14.80
CA TYR A 463 -16.18 17.53 -13.87
C TYR A 463 -17.53 17.04 -14.45
N GLY A 464 -17.75 17.18 -15.75
CA GLY A 464 -18.97 16.73 -16.42
C GLY A 464 -20.23 17.38 -15.83
N TRP A 465 -21.21 16.58 -15.46
CA TRP A 465 -22.46 17.06 -14.86
C TRP A 465 -22.33 17.50 -13.39
N GLY A 466 -21.19 17.24 -12.75
CA GLY A 466 -20.90 17.67 -11.38
C GLY A 466 -20.99 16.57 -10.33
N MET A 467 -20.99 16.99 -9.07
CA MET A 467 -20.99 16.11 -7.91
C MET A 467 -22.31 15.32 -7.82
N VAL A 468 -22.23 14.00 -7.63
CA VAL A 468 -23.43 13.17 -7.44
C VAL A 468 -24.15 13.56 -6.13
N ASP A 469 -25.48 13.65 -6.20
CA ASP A 469 -26.37 13.95 -5.08
C ASP A 469 -27.35 12.79 -4.90
N ALA A 470 -27.08 11.92 -3.93
CA ALA A 470 -27.81 10.69 -3.68
C ALA A 470 -29.27 10.97 -3.31
N ALA A 471 -29.53 11.94 -2.44
CA ALA A 471 -30.86 12.35 -2.02
C ALA A 471 -31.74 12.76 -3.21
N LYS A 472 -31.21 13.58 -4.12
CA LYS A 472 -31.94 13.99 -5.33
C LYS A 472 -32.14 12.82 -6.30
N ALA A 473 -31.10 12.01 -6.52
CA ALA A 473 -31.15 10.88 -7.44
C ALA A 473 -32.21 9.85 -7.04
N VAL A 474 -32.22 9.44 -5.76
CA VAL A 474 -33.16 8.44 -5.25
C VAL A 474 -34.59 9.01 -5.14
N ALA A 475 -34.74 10.29 -4.78
CA ALA A 475 -36.05 10.95 -4.83
C ALA A 475 -36.62 10.95 -6.27
N LEU A 476 -35.80 11.29 -7.27
CA LEU A 476 -36.25 11.29 -8.66
C LEU A 476 -36.52 9.88 -9.21
N ALA A 477 -35.71 8.88 -8.81
CA ALA A 477 -35.91 7.47 -9.12
C ALA A 477 -37.30 6.95 -8.68
N THR A 478 -37.82 7.48 -7.56
CA THR A 478 -39.15 7.16 -7.03
C THR A 478 -40.27 8.07 -7.57
N GLY A 479 -39.94 8.94 -8.53
CA GLY A 479 -40.90 9.86 -9.16
C GLY A 479 -41.21 11.13 -8.34
N GLN A 480 -40.43 11.40 -7.29
CA GLN A 480 -40.57 12.62 -6.49
C GLN A 480 -39.82 13.78 -7.16
N THR A 481 -40.39 14.98 -7.07
CA THR A 481 -39.79 16.21 -7.65
C THR A 481 -39.14 17.11 -6.59
N THR A 482 -39.20 16.72 -5.32
CA THR A 482 -38.62 17.45 -4.20
C THR A 482 -37.55 16.55 -3.58
N PRO A 483 -36.33 17.05 -3.34
CA PRO A 483 -35.29 16.27 -2.65
C PRO A 483 -35.73 15.86 -1.25
N TYR A 484 -35.14 14.80 -0.71
CA TYR A 484 -35.34 14.44 0.69
C TYR A 484 -34.87 15.58 1.62
N PRO A 485 -35.54 15.80 2.76
CA PRO A 485 -35.14 16.83 3.71
C PRO A 485 -33.74 16.57 4.26
N ASP A 486 -32.94 17.62 4.42
CA ASP A 486 -31.61 17.56 5.04
C ASP A 486 -31.64 16.75 6.33
N TYR A 487 -30.72 15.83 6.47
CA TYR A 487 -30.55 15.07 7.70
C TYR A 487 -29.91 15.99 8.75
N PRO A 488 -30.53 16.19 9.93
CA PRO A 488 -30.00 17.13 10.92
C PRO A 488 -28.66 16.62 11.47
N THR A 489 -27.55 17.15 10.97
CA THR A 489 -26.17 16.87 11.42
C THR A 489 -25.85 17.43 12.82
N SER A 490 -26.83 18.06 13.47
CA SER A 490 -26.73 18.41 14.88
C SER A 490 -27.83 17.69 15.65
N THR A 491 -27.52 16.63 16.40
CA THR A 491 -27.91 16.52 17.81
C THR A 491 -27.38 15.25 18.54
N PRO A 492 -27.31 15.30 19.88
CA PRO A 492 -26.79 14.26 20.77
C PRO A 492 -27.57 12.95 20.73
N SER A 493 -26.82 11.85 20.96
CA SER A 493 -27.26 10.53 21.47
C SER A 493 -28.50 9.89 20.83
N GLY A 494 -28.27 8.88 19.99
CA GLY A 494 -29.22 7.83 19.66
C GLY A 494 -29.44 7.63 18.17
N ASP A 495 -28.81 6.56 17.66
CA ASP A 495 -29.22 5.76 16.49
C ASP A 495 -28.56 5.99 15.11
N ILE A 496 -27.63 6.93 14.92
CA ILE A 496 -26.61 6.83 13.84
C ILE A 496 -25.25 7.29 14.38
N PRO A 497 -24.26 6.40 14.55
CA PRO A 497 -22.94 6.77 15.05
C PRO A 497 -22.15 7.61 14.02
N THR A 498 -21.59 8.75 14.44
CA THR A 498 -20.69 9.59 13.63
C THR A 498 -19.25 9.06 13.69
N TYR A 499 -18.85 8.13 12.80
CA TYR A 499 -17.49 7.58 12.71
C TYR A 499 -17.09 7.33 11.22
N GLY A 500 -15.79 7.32 10.88
CA GLY A 500 -15.26 6.92 9.55
C GLY A 500 -15.46 7.88 8.37
N ASN A 501 -15.77 7.33 7.18
CA ASN A 501 -15.98 8.02 5.88
C ASN A 501 -17.22 8.95 5.81
N PHE A 502 -17.80 9.32 6.95
CA PHE A 502 -19.07 10.05 7.03
C PHE A 502 -19.01 11.44 6.39
N ALA A 503 -17.84 12.07 6.34
CA ALA A 503 -17.66 13.35 5.64
C ALA A 503 -17.98 13.24 4.14
N ASP A 504 -17.52 12.16 3.49
CA ASP A 504 -17.75 11.89 2.07
C ASP A 504 -19.23 11.56 1.80
N LEU A 505 -19.82 10.74 2.66
CA LEU A 505 -21.24 10.37 2.58
C LEU A 505 -22.16 11.60 2.72
N ASN A 506 -21.79 12.55 3.59
CA ASN A 506 -22.53 13.79 3.78
C ASN A 506 -22.45 14.72 2.56
N VAL A 507 -21.29 14.88 1.93
CA VAL A 507 -21.19 15.76 0.75
C VAL A 507 -22.00 15.24 -0.44
N MET A 508 -22.34 13.95 -0.43
CA MET A 508 -23.21 13.30 -1.41
C MET A 508 -24.69 13.20 -0.97
N ASN A 509 -25.05 13.66 0.23
CA ASN A 509 -26.39 13.52 0.83
C ASN A 509 -26.88 12.06 0.90
N VAL A 510 -26.00 11.12 1.26
CA VAL A 510 -26.35 9.71 1.44
C VAL A 510 -27.20 9.47 2.70
N PRO A 511 -26.91 10.07 3.88
CA PRO A 511 -27.71 9.86 5.09
C PRO A 511 -29.20 10.21 4.94
N GLU A 512 -29.54 11.20 4.10
CA GLU A 512 -30.91 11.56 3.76
C GLU A 512 -31.66 10.40 3.10
N VAL A 513 -30.97 9.61 2.28
CA VAL A 513 -31.51 8.42 1.60
C VAL A 513 -31.72 7.29 2.61
N TRP A 514 -30.75 7.04 3.49
CA TRP A 514 -30.87 6.04 4.55
C TRP A 514 -32.04 6.34 5.49
N ASN A 515 -32.30 7.62 5.78
CA ASN A 515 -33.44 8.06 6.57
C ASN A 515 -34.80 7.79 5.87
N GLN A 516 -34.81 7.51 4.57
CA GLN A 516 -36.00 7.00 3.86
C GLN A 516 -36.12 5.47 3.89
N GLY A 517 -35.12 4.76 4.44
CA GLY A 517 -35.08 3.32 4.55
C GLY A 517 -34.47 2.59 3.35
N TYR A 518 -33.87 3.31 2.40
CA TYR A 518 -33.12 2.70 1.30
C TYR A 518 -31.67 2.50 1.73
N THR A 519 -31.17 1.27 1.64
CA THR A 519 -29.87 0.81 2.16
C THR A 519 -29.08 -0.04 1.16
N GLY A 520 -29.65 -0.31 -0.02
CA GLY A 520 -29.10 -1.18 -1.06
C GLY A 520 -29.64 -2.61 -1.02
N GLU A 521 -30.58 -2.91 -0.12
CA GLU A 521 -31.05 -4.27 0.12
C GLU A 521 -31.57 -4.95 -1.16
N GLY A 522 -31.10 -6.18 -1.41
CA GLY A 522 -31.53 -6.99 -2.56
C GLY A 522 -30.93 -6.57 -3.90
N VAL A 523 -29.97 -5.65 -3.91
CA VAL A 523 -29.22 -5.29 -5.12
C VAL A 523 -27.85 -5.96 -5.09
N ILE A 524 -27.51 -6.66 -6.18
CA ILE A 524 -26.18 -7.25 -6.38
C ILE A 524 -25.32 -6.26 -7.16
N VAL A 525 -24.18 -5.89 -6.58
CA VAL A 525 -23.14 -5.05 -7.19
C VAL A 525 -21.91 -5.91 -7.44
N ALA A 526 -21.56 -6.12 -8.70
CA ALA A 526 -20.34 -6.82 -9.05
C ALA A 526 -19.13 -5.88 -8.99
N VAL A 527 -18.06 -6.32 -8.35
CA VAL A 527 -16.78 -5.60 -8.25
C VAL A 527 -15.76 -6.34 -9.09
N LEU A 528 -15.45 -5.76 -10.26
CA LEU A 528 -14.42 -6.27 -11.17
C LEU A 528 -13.11 -5.57 -10.81
N ASP A 529 -12.21 -6.28 -10.14
CA ASP A 529 -11.02 -5.68 -9.56
C ASP A 529 -9.92 -6.72 -9.28
N THR A 530 -9.00 -6.46 -8.33
CA THR A 530 -7.92 -7.35 -7.89
C THR A 530 -8.38 -8.51 -7.01
N GLY A 531 -9.69 -8.59 -6.73
CA GLY A 531 -10.32 -9.53 -5.81
C GLY A 531 -10.94 -8.82 -4.61
N VAL A 532 -11.72 -9.53 -3.80
CA VAL A 532 -12.32 -8.98 -2.57
C VAL A 532 -12.10 -9.99 -1.45
N ASP A 533 -11.57 -9.52 -0.30
CA ASP A 533 -11.39 -10.37 0.88
C ASP A 533 -12.76 -10.86 1.37
N LEU A 534 -13.04 -12.14 1.11
CA LEU A 534 -14.32 -12.77 1.43
C LEU A 534 -14.55 -12.91 2.94
N LYS A 535 -13.50 -12.80 3.75
CA LYS A 535 -13.52 -13.00 5.20
C LYS A 535 -13.47 -11.69 5.98
N HIS A 536 -13.29 -10.55 5.31
CA HIS A 536 -13.28 -9.26 5.96
C HIS A 536 -14.58 -9.07 6.75
N PHE A 537 -14.51 -8.86 8.07
CA PHE A 537 -15.68 -8.91 8.94
C PHE A 537 -16.78 -7.88 8.57
N ASP A 538 -16.37 -6.75 8.00
CA ASP A 538 -17.29 -5.69 7.56
C ASP A 538 -17.88 -5.92 6.15
N LEU A 539 -17.44 -6.98 5.46
CA LEU A 539 -17.90 -7.34 4.11
C LEU A 539 -18.51 -8.74 4.03
N ALA A 540 -18.07 -9.68 4.88
CA ALA A 540 -18.38 -11.12 4.78
C ALA A 540 -19.90 -11.40 4.67
N ASP A 541 -20.72 -10.69 5.45
CA ASP A 541 -22.18 -10.82 5.43
C ASP A 541 -22.84 -10.27 4.15
N ASN A 542 -22.14 -9.36 3.47
CA ASN A 542 -22.56 -8.75 2.21
C ASN A 542 -21.94 -9.44 0.99
N ILE A 543 -21.07 -10.43 1.14
CA ILE A 543 -20.57 -11.20 0.00
C ILE A 543 -21.72 -12.00 -0.63
N TRP A 544 -21.87 -11.85 -1.94
CA TRP A 544 -22.82 -12.59 -2.76
C TRP A 544 -22.47 -14.07 -2.74
N VAL A 545 -23.52 -14.90 -2.69
CA VAL A 545 -23.39 -16.34 -2.71
C VAL A 545 -24.19 -16.90 -3.89
N ASN A 546 -23.49 -17.60 -4.79
CA ASN A 546 -24.12 -18.46 -5.77
C ASN A 546 -24.76 -19.65 -5.05
N SER A 547 -26.06 -19.51 -4.74
CA SER A 547 -26.77 -20.51 -3.94
C SER A 547 -26.85 -21.89 -4.60
N GLN A 548 -26.66 -22.01 -5.91
CA GLN A 548 -26.66 -23.30 -6.60
C GLN A 548 -25.36 -24.06 -6.34
N GLU A 549 -24.22 -23.37 -6.49
CA GLU A 549 -22.89 -23.91 -6.18
C GLU A 549 -22.69 -24.13 -4.67
N ALA A 550 -23.14 -23.20 -3.82
CA ALA A 550 -23.02 -23.33 -2.36
C ALA A 550 -23.75 -24.57 -1.80
N ASN A 551 -24.82 -25.01 -2.46
CA ASN A 551 -25.58 -26.21 -2.12
C ASN A 551 -25.26 -27.40 -3.05
N GLY A 552 -24.30 -27.21 -3.95
CA GLY A 552 -23.89 -28.11 -5.01
C GLY A 552 -22.89 -29.19 -4.57
N GLN A 553 -22.31 -29.85 -5.56
CA GLN A 553 -21.30 -30.87 -5.41
C GLN A 553 -19.94 -30.32 -5.82
N ARG A 554 -19.01 -30.31 -4.87
CA ARG A 554 -17.62 -29.91 -5.11
C ARG A 554 -17.03 -30.51 -6.40
N GLY A 555 -16.53 -29.66 -7.27
CA GLY A 555 -15.92 -29.99 -8.55
C GLY A 555 -16.92 -30.13 -9.69
N ILE A 556 -18.18 -29.70 -9.51
CA ILE A 556 -19.24 -29.72 -10.52
C ILE A 556 -19.77 -28.30 -10.67
N ASP A 557 -19.98 -27.89 -11.91
CA ASP A 557 -20.75 -26.70 -12.27
C ASP A 557 -22.25 -27.07 -12.19
N ASP A 558 -22.86 -26.81 -11.03
CA ASP A 558 -24.22 -27.21 -10.68
C ASP A 558 -25.28 -26.29 -11.31
N ASP A 559 -24.97 -25.01 -11.51
CA ASP A 559 -25.86 -24.07 -12.19
C ASP A 559 -25.72 -24.04 -13.72
N ASN A 560 -24.72 -24.75 -14.26
CA ASN A 560 -24.34 -24.82 -15.68
C ASN A 560 -24.02 -23.44 -16.28
N ASN A 561 -23.44 -22.53 -15.48
CA ASN A 561 -23.00 -21.22 -15.92
C ASN A 561 -21.62 -21.26 -16.62
N GLY A 562 -20.94 -22.40 -16.59
CA GLY A 562 -19.63 -22.64 -17.20
C GLY A 562 -18.46 -22.53 -16.25
N TYR A 563 -18.71 -22.27 -14.97
CA TYR A 563 -17.73 -22.06 -13.91
C TYR A 563 -17.97 -23.11 -12.82
N ILE A 564 -16.91 -23.76 -12.35
CA ILE A 564 -17.02 -24.84 -11.37
C ILE A 564 -16.80 -24.25 -9.98
N ASP A 565 -17.72 -24.52 -9.05
CA ASP A 565 -17.62 -24.12 -7.64
C ASP A 565 -17.48 -22.60 -7.41
N ASP A 566 -18.03 -21.73 -8.28
CA ASP A 566 -17.99 -20.26 -8.20
C ASP A 566 -18.90 -19.68 -7.11
N VAL A 567 -18.77 -20.20 -5.89
CA VAL A 567 -19.66 -19.94 -4.75
C VAL A 567 -19.78 -18.46 -4.40
N ASN A 568 -18.69 -17.70 -4.48
CA ASN A 568 -18.66 -16.29 -4.08
C ASN A 568 -18.25 -15.36 -5.22
N GLY A 569 -18.23 -15.84 -6.45
CA GLY A 569 -17.60 -15.14 -7.57
C GLY A 569 -16.55 -16.00 -8.26
N TYR A 570 -15.79 -15.39 -9.16
CA TYR A 570 -14.81 -16.10 -9.99
C TYR A 570 -13.56 -15.28 -10.24
N ASP A 571 -12.44 -15.98 -10.36
CA ASP A 571 -11.15 -15.42 -10.74
C ASP A 571 -10.83 -15.72 -12.20
N PHE A 572 -10.84 -14.68 -13.03
CA PHE A 572 -10.53 -14.76 -14.45
C PHE A 572 -9.04 -14.61 -14.76
N VAL A 573 -8.24 -14.17 -13.80
CA VAL A 573 -6.78 -14.06 -13.93
C VAL A 573 -6.17 -15.44 -13.82
N ASP A 574 -6.48 -16.16 -12.75
CA ASP A 574 -5.97 -17.51 -12.50
C ASP A 574 -6.91 -18.62 -13.03
N ASN A 575 -8.10 -18.22 -13.50
CA ASN A 575 -9.12 -19.10 -14.07
C ASN A 575 -9.56 -20.19 -13.08
N ASP A 576 -9.96 -19.76 -11.89
CA ASP A 576 -10.41 -20.62 -10.80
C ASP A 576 -11.56 -19.97 -10.00
N PRO A 577 -12.22 -20.70 -9.08
CA PRO A 577 -13.38 -20.18 -8.36
C PRO A 577 -13.05 -19.32 -7.13
N ASN A 578 -11.81 -18.86 -6.96
CA ASN A 578 -11.38 -18.10 -5.79
C ASN A 578 -11.19 -16.62 -6.10
N PRO A 579 -12.23 -15.77 -5.98
CA PRO A 579 -12.12 -14.34 -6.25
C PRO A 579 -11.46 -13.53 -5.11
N ASN A 580 -10.79 -14.18 -4.16
CA ASN A 580 -10.00 -13.46 -3.15
C ASN A 580 -8.83 -12.73 -3.81
N PRO A 581 -8.32 -11.66 -3.19
CA PRO A 581 -7.07 -11.06 -3.62
C PRO A 581 -5.93 -12.06 -3.51
N ASN A 582 -5.04 -12.07 -4.51
CA ASN A 582 -3.84 -12.89 -4.47
C ASN A 582 -2.70 -12.11 -3.84
N PHE A 583 -2.42 -12.36 -2.56
CA PHE A 583 -1.37 -11.70 -1.78
C PHE A 583 0.08 -11.90 -2.29
N LYS A 584 0.27 -12.60 -3.41
CA LYS A 584 1.56 -12.74 -4.13
C LYS A 584 1.78 -11.65 -5.18
N GLU A 585 0.78 -10.84 -5.47
CA GLU A 585 0.80 -9.84 -6.53
C GLU A 585 0.89 -8.43 -5.95
N LEU A 586 1.21 -7.44 -6.79
CA LEU A 586 1.14 -6.03 -6.39
C LEU A 586 -0.33 -5.57 -6.32
N GLU A 587 -0.64 -4.58 -5.50
CA GLU A 587 -1.98 -3.94 -5.37
C GLU A 587 -3.14 -4.89 -4.97
N THR A 588 -2.95 -5.68 -3.91
CA THR A 588 -3.92 -6.72 -3.49
C THR A 588 -5.05 -6.20 -2.61
N ASP A 589 -4.93 -4.97 -2.15
CA ASP A 589 -5.86 -4.29 -1.25
C ASP A 589 -6.97 -3.52 -1.97
N HIS A 590 -6.71 -3.11 -3.21
CA HIS A 590 -7.54 -2.22 -4.00
C HIS A 590 -9.01 -2.68 -4.16
N GLY A 591 -9.26 -3.93 -4.58
CA GLY A 591 -10.64 -4.40 -4.80
C GLY A 591 -11.47 -4.52 -3.53
N THR A 592 -10.83 -4.81 -2.39
CA THR A 592 -11.50 -4.84 -1.07
C THR A 592 -11.84 -3.41 -0.62
N HIS A 593 -10.98 -2.43 -0.90
CA HIS A 593 -11.25 -1.01 -0.63
C HIS A 593 -12.47 -0.49 -1.41
N VAL A 594 -12.52 -0.85 -2.68
CA VAL A 594 -13.65 -0.56 -3.58
C VAL A 594 -14.94 -1.20 -3.06
N ALA A 595 -14.89 -2.48 -2.64
CA ALA A 595 -16.05 -3.18 -2.10
C ALA A 595 -16.58 -2.54 -0.80
N GLY A 596 -15.70 -2.15 0.13
CA GLY A 596 -16.08 -1.46 1.37
C GLY A 596 -16.79 -0.13 1.13
N THR A 597 -16.32 0.65 0.15
CA THR A 597 -16.93 1.94 -0.18
C THR A 597 -18.38 1.76 -0.67
N ILE A 598 -18.65 0.64 -1.36
CA ILE A 598 -19.99 0.30 -1.85
C ILE A 598 -20.86 -0.23 -0.71
N ALA A 599 -20.42 -1.27 -0.02
CA ALA A 599 -21.26 -2.06 0.87
C ALA A 599 -20.52 -2.66 2.08
N ALA A 600 -19.56 -1.95 2.68
CA ALA A 600 -19.22 -2.24 4.07
C ALA A 600 -20.48 -2.16 4.93
N ALA A 601 -20.70 -3.19 5.75
CA ALA A 601 -21.91 -3.36 6.53
C ALA A 601 -22.08 -2.21 7.53
N ALA A 602 -23.32 -1.80 7.76
CA ALA A 602 -23.64 -0.85 8.83
C ALA A 602 -23.63 -1.57 10.18
N ASN A 603 -22.45 -2.07 10.56
CA ASN A 603 -22.17 -2.74 11.82
C ASN A 603 -22.14 -1.70 12.95
N GLY A 604 -23.29 -1.11 13.23
CA GLY A 604 -23.44 -0.12 14.30
C GLY A 604 -22.91 -0.68 15.61
N ASP A 605 -21.99 0.05 16.26
CA ASP A 605 -21.40 -0.27 17.57
C ASP A 605 -21.34 -1.78 17.89
N SER A 606 -20.77 -2.59 16.98
CA SER A 606 -20.41 -3.96 17.36
C SER A 606 -19.61 -3.85 18.65
N ALA A 607 -20.01 -4.61 19.68
CA ALA A 607 -19.44 -4.48 21.02
C ALA A 607 -17.92 -4.67 21.05
N TYR A 608 -17.36 -5.26 19.98
CA TYR A 608 -15.94 -5.50 19.72
C TYR A 608 -15.18 -4.25 19.24
N LEU A 609 -15.83 -3.28 18.60
CA LEU A 609 -15.21 -2.10 17.95
C LEU A 609 -15.87 -0.79 18.39
N LYS A 610 -16.28 -0.69 19.66
CA LYS A 610 -16.85 0.56 20.20
C LYS A 610 -15.81 1.69 20.23
N GLY A 611 -15.77 2.45 19.15
CA GLY A 611 -15.00 3.69 19.05
C GLY A 611 -14.33 3.87 17.70
N GLN A 612 -14.82 4.82 16.91
CA GLN A 612 -14.10 5.61 15.90
C GLN A 612 -13.60 4.96 14.60
N TRP A 613 -13.60 3.64 14.45
CA TRP A 613 -12.92 2.99 13.32
C TRP A 613 -13.78 1.98 12.56
N ASN A 614 -15.00 2.34 12.17
CA ASN A 614 -15.82 1.57 11.21
C ASN A 614 -16.07 2.40 9.95
N VAL A 615 -16.29 1.74 8.81
CA VAL A 615 -16.74 2.39 7.57
C VAL A 615 -18.19 1.99 7.30
N ASN A 616 -18.98 2.90 6.72
CA ASN A 616 -20.28 2.53 6.18
C ASN A 616 -20.21 2.60 4.66
N GLY A 617 -20.52 1.50 3.99
CA GLY A 617 -20.72 1.53 2.54
C GLY A 617 -21.93 2.40 2.20
N VAL A 618 -21.90 3.06 1.03
CA VAL A 618 -23.04 3.87 0.56
C VAL A 618 -24.35 3.08 0.56
N ALA A 619 -24.27 1.82 0.14
CA ALA A 619 -25.36 0.88 0.04
C ALA A 619 -25.05 -0.37 0.88
N PHE A 620 -24.86 -0.16 2.19
CA PHE A 620 -24.38 -1.12 3.19
C PHE A 620 -25.17 -2.42 3.35
N ASN A 621 -26.33 -2.60 2.70
CA ASN A 621 -27.08 -3.87 2.64
C ASN A 621 -27.10 -4.49 1.23
N SER A 622 -26.32 -3.94 0.28
CA SER A 622 -26.14 -4.54 -1.04
C SER A 622 -25.26 -5.78 -0.95
N GLN A 623 -25.46 -6.73 -1.87
CA GLN A 623 -24.56 -7.86 -2.00
C GLN A 623 -23.42 -7.52 -2.96
N ILE A 624 -22.17 -7.75 -2.55
CA ILE A 624 -20.98 -7.62 -3.39
C ILE A 624 -20.74 -8.94 -4.10
N MET A 625 -20.60 -8.93 -5.43
CA MET A 625 -20.14 -10.08 -6.22
C MET A 625 -18.68 -9.84 -6.64
N PRO A 626 -17.71 -10.41 -5.91
CA PRO A 626 -16.29 -10.37 -6.24
C PRO A 626 -15.99 -11.02 -7.58
N ILE A 627 -15.30 -10.31 -8.48
CA ILE A 627 -14.83 -10.88 -9.75
C ILE A 627 -13.41 -10.39 -9.98
N ARG A 628 -12.45 -11.30 -9.87
CA ARG A 628 -11.03 -10.93 -10.06
C ARG A 628 -10.70 -10.90 -11.54
N VAL A 629 -10.36 -9.73 -12.05
CA VAL A 629 -9.95 -9.50 -13.45
C VAL A 629 -8.62 -8.76 -13.57
N LEU A 630 -8.10 -8.27 -12.44
CA LEU A 630 -6.83 -7.56 -12.31
C LEU A 630 -5.84 -8.42 -11.51
N GLY A 631 -4.59 -8.35 -11.90
CA GLY A 631 -3.47 -9.10 -11.35
C GLY A 631 -2.26 -9.02 -12.29
N ASN A 632 -1.26 -9.87 -12.10
CA ASN A 632 -0.04 -9.89 -12.93
C ASN A 632 -0.31 -10.10 -14.43
N GLN A 633 -1.48 -10.65 -14.80
CA GLN A 633 -1.90 -10.86 -16.19
C GLN A 633 -3.36 -10.40 -16.41
N SER A 634 -3.59 -9.10 -16.55
CA SER A 634 -4.90 -8.56 -16.96
C SER A 634 -5.00 -8.30 -18.47
N SER A 635 -6.19 -8.48 -19.06
CA SER A 635 -6.41 -8.26 -20.50
C SER A 635 -7.85 -7.84 -20.84
N ASP A 636 -8.08 -7.32 -22.05
CA ASP A 636 -9.43 -7.05 -22.59
C ASP A 636 -10.33 -8.30 -22.55
N GLU A 637 -9.76 -9.50 -22.61
CA GLU A 637 -10.54 -10.74 -22.54
C GLU A 637 -10.98 -11.09 -21.12
N THR A 638 -10.11 -10.92 -20.12
CA THR A 638 -10.45 -11.21 -18.71
C THR A 638 -11.52 -10.24 -18.23
N VAL A 639 -11.38 -8.95 -18.54
CA VAL A 639 -12.38 -7.92 -18.24
C VAL A 639 -13.72 -8.23 -18.91
N ALA A 640 -13.72 -8.56 -20.21
CA ALA A 640 -14.96 -8.89 -20.92
C ALA A 640 -15.67 -10.12 -20.33
N LYS A 641 -14.92 -11.18 -19.98
CA LYS A 641 -15.49 -12.37 -19.31
C LYS A 641 -16.09 -12.04 -17.96
N GLY A 642 -15.41 -11.22 -17.15
CA GLY A 642 -15.94 -10.74 -15.88
C GLY A 642 -17.27 -9.99 -16.03
N ILE A 643 -17.39 -9.14 -17.06
CA ILE A 643 -18.65 -8.43 -17.35
C ILE A 643 -19.76 -9.42 -17.74
N TYR A 644 -19.49 -10.39 -18.62
CA TYR A 644 -20.48 -11.40 -18.99
C TYR A 644 -20.93 -12.22 -17.76
N TYR A 645 -19.98 -12.68 -16.96
CA TYR A 645 -20.26 -13.42 -15.73
C TYR A 645 -21.13 -12.62 -14.76
N ALA A 646 -20.78 -11.37 -14.50
CA ALA A 646 -21.56 -10.50 -13.61
C ALA A 646 -23.02 -10.36 -14.06
N VAL A 647 -23.21 -10.12 -15.37
CA VAL A 647 -24.53 -9.95 -15.97
C VAL A 647 -25.34 -11.24 -15.89
N ASP A 648 -24.73 -12.38 -16.24
CA ASP A 648 -25.40 -13.67 -16.31
C ASP A 648 -25.74 -14.22 -14.92
N ASN A 649 -24.94 -13.88 -13.90
CA ASN A 649 -25.19 -14.19 -12.49
C ASN A 649 -26.06 -13.14 -11.75
N GLY A 650 -26.64 -12.20 -12.49
CA GLY A 650 -27.75 -11.37 -12.00
C GLY A 650 -27.37 -10.05 -11.35
N ALA A 651 -26.10 -9.62 -11.45
CA ALA A 651 -25.68 -8.28 -11.02
C ALA A 651 -26.55 -7.19 -11.66
N LYS A 652 -26.80 -6.11 -10.92
CA LYS A 652 -27.55 -4.93 -11.41
C LYS A 652 -26.64 -3.73 -11.64
N VAL A 653 -25.52 -3.70 -10.92
CA VAL A 653 -24.47 -2.71 -11.06
C VAL A 653 -23.14 -3.44 -11.21
N ILE A 654 -22.27 -2.94 -12.08
CA ILE A 654 -20.90 -3.41 -12.25
C ILE A 654 -19.99 -2.22 -11.97
N ASN A 655 -19.13 -2.34 -10.96
CA ASN A 655 -18.07 -1.38 -10.67
C ASN A 655 -16.76 -1.85 -11.29
N MET A 656 -16.09 -0.97 -12.04
CA MET A 656 -14.76 -1.20 -12.62
C MET A 656 -13.86 -0.02 -12.22
N SER A 657 -13.05 -0.21 -11.18
CA SER A 657 -12.19 0.85 -10.63
C SER A 657 -10.78 0.83 -11.22
N PHE A 658 -10.66 0.71 -12.54
CA PHE A 658 -9.35 0.63 -13.21
C PHE A 658 -9.38 1.24 -14.62
N GLY A 659 -8.19 1.62 -15.12
CA GLY A 659 -7.94 2.13 -16.47
C GLY A 659 -6.52 1.79 -16.91
N LEU A 660 -6.18 2.01 -18.19
CA LEU A 660 -4.80 1.80 -18.67
C LEU A 660 -3.88 2.98 -18.40
N SER A 661 -2.58 2.67 -18.32
CA SER A 661 -1.49 3.62 -18.14
C SER A 661 -1.43 4.70 -19.22
N ALA A 662 -0.77 5.79 -18.86
CA ALA A 662 -0.52 6.98 -19.66
C ALA A 662 0.01 6.71 -21.09
N ASP A 663 0.77 5.64 -21.31
CA ASP A 663 1.33 5.32 -22.63
C ASP A 663 0.24 4.96 -23.67
N ASP A 664 -0.94 4.57 -23.19
CA ASP A 664 -2.08 4.14 -24.00
C ASP A 664 -3.11 5.23 -24.30
N LEU A 665 -2.89 6.46 -23.83
CA LEU A 665 -3.76 7.62 -24.09
C LEU A 665 -3.96 7.89 -25.61
N TRP A 666 -3.08 7.37 -26.47
CA TRP A 666 -3.16 7.47 -27.93
C TRP A 666 -3.63 6.18 -28.63
N GLN A 667 -3.88 5.11 -27.89
CA GLN A 667 -4.23 3.81 -28.44
C GLN A 667 -5.73 3.65 -28.76
N ASN A 668 -5.97 2.83 -29.77
CA ASN A 668 -7.19 2.75 -30.57
C ASN A 668 -8.28 1.94 -29.82
N ALA A 669 -9.56 2.30 -29.98
CA ALA A 669 -10.70 1.57 -29.39
C ALA A 669 -10.73 0.06 -29.75
N GLU A 670 -9.99 -0.33 -30.78
CA GLU A 670 -9.85 -1.70 -31.25
C GLU A 670 -9.22 -2.65 -30.23
N LEU A 671 -8.36 -2.15 -29.33
CA LEU A 671 -7.78 -2.95 -28.23
C LEU A 671 -8.82 -3.41 -27.20
N TYR A 672 -9.97 -2.74 -27.16
CA TYR A 672 -11.06 -2.95 -26.20
C TYR A 672 -12.33 -3.51 -26.82
N SER A 673 -12.19 -4.16 -27.96
CA SER A 673 -13.33 -4.64 -28.72
C SER A 673 -14.17 -5.66 -27.95
N LYS A 674 -13.56 -6.49 -27.09
CA LYS A 674 -14.28 -7.48 -26.28
C LYS A 674 -14.96 -6.82 -25.09
N THR A 675 -14.26 -5.94 -24.37
CA THR A 675 -14.88 -5.16 -23.28
C THR A 675 -16.05 -4.35 -23.80
N LYS A 676 -15.92 -3.67 -24.95
CA LYS A 676 -17.03 -2.94 -25.58
C LYS A 676 -18.24 -3.86 -25.85
N ALA A 677 -18.01 -5.02 -26.44
CA ALA A 677 -19.09 -5.98 -26.73
C ALA A 677 -19.78 -6.48 -25.44
N ALA A 678 -19.03 -6.64 -24.35
CA ALA A 678 -19.57 -7.01 -23.06
C ALA A 678 -20.37 -5.86 -22.42
N LEU A 679 -19.93 -4.60 -22.55
CA LEU A 679 -20.71 -3.43 -22.12
C LEU A 679 -22.01 -3.29 -22.92
N GLU A 680 -21.97 -3.53 -24.23
CA GLU A 680 -23.16 -3.58 -25.09
C GLU A 680 -24.12 -4.68 -24.64
N TYR A 681 -23.60 -5.86 -24.27
CA TYR A 681 -24.38 -6.97 -23.72
C TYR A 681 -25.05 -6.59 -22.40
N ALA A 682 -24.30 -6.02 -21.45
CA ALA A 682 -24.82 -5.54 -20.17
C ALA A 682 -25.99 -4.56 -20.35
N LYS A 683 -25.82 -3.55 -21.22
CA LYS A 683 -26.86 -2.55 -21.50
C LYS A 683 -28.10 -3.15 -22.20
N GLN A 684 -27.90 -4.15 -23.07
CA GLN A 684 -28.99 -4.72 -23.86
C GLN A 684 -29.84 -5.75 -23.11
N GLN A 685 -29.38 -6.24 -21.96
CA GLN A 685 -30.14 -7.21 -21.17
C GLN A 685 -31.54 -6.74 -20.84
N LYS A 686 -32.50 -7.68 -20.83
CA LYS A 686 -33.90 -7.39 -20.58
C LYS A 686 -34.33 -7.90 -19.20
N PRO A 687 -35.22 -7.19 -18.49
CA PRO A 687 -35.95 -6.01 -18.96
C PRO A 687 -35.20 -4.66 -18.88
N ASN A 688 -34.18 -4.55 -18.02
CA ASN A 688 -33.66 -3.25 -17.57
C ASN A 688 -32.22 -2.92 -17.99
N GLY A 689 -31.43 -3.93 -18.35
CA GLY A 689 -29.98 -3.84 -18.49
C GLY A 689 -29.25 -3.93 -17.16
N VAL A 690 -27.92 -3.89 -17.20
CA VAL A 690 -27.01 -3.80 -16.06
C VAL A 690 -26.19 -2.53 -16.21
N THR A 691 -26.15 -1.69 -15.17
CA THR A 691 -25.46 -0.39 -15.23
C THR A 691 -23.98 -0.58 -14.90
N VAL A 692 -23.09 -0.08 -15.74
CA VAL A 692 -21.64 -0.17 -15.54
C VAL A 692 -21.08 1.20 -15.16
N VAL A 693 -20.29 1.24 -14.09
CA VAL A 693 -19.61 2.42 -13.54
C VAL A 693 -18.11 2.20 -13.64
N ILE A 694 -17.38 3.17 -14.19
CA ILE A 694 -15.95 3.06 -14.46
C ILE A 694 -15.22 4.31 -13.97
N SER A 695 -14.09 4.13 -13.29
CA SER A 695 -13.21 5.25 -12.90
C SER A 695 -12.67 6.00 -14.12
N ALA A 696 -12.44 7.31 -14.03
CA ALA A 696 -12.07 8.15 -15.19
C ALA A 696 -10.58 8.05 -15.61
N GLY A 697 -9.71 7.58 -14.71
CA GLY A 697 -8.25 7.61 -14.86
C GLY A 697 -7.60 8.75 -14.07
N ASN A 698 -6.31 8.58 -13.75
CA ASN A 698 -5.56 9.43 -12.80
C ASN A 698 -4.34 10.13 -13.45
N GLU A 699 -4.29 10.22 -14.78
CA GLU A 699 -3.08 10.62 -15.51
C GLU A 699 -2.90 12.14 -15.63
N ARG A 700 -3.90 12.96 -15.24
CA ARG A 700 -3.86 14.41 -15.47
C ARG A 700 -2.68 15.11 -14.78
N SER A 701 -2.26 14.64 -13.60
CA SER A 701 -1.08 15.16 -12.89
C SER A 701 0.23 14.90 -13.64
N ASN A 702 0.28 13.86 -14.47
CA ASN A 702 1.49 13.41 -15.16
C ASN A 702 1.76 14.20 -16.46
N PHE A 703 0.77 14.95 -16.94
CA PHE A 703 0.83 15.67 -18.22
C PHE A 703 0.42 17.13 -18.07
N ALA A 704 0.79 17.97 -19.03
CA ALA A 704 0.30 19.33 -19.02
C ALA A 704 -1.20 19.47 -19.14
N GLU A 705 -1.75 20.50 -18.46
CA GLU A 705 -3.16 20.84 -18.54
C GLU A 705 -3.59 20.96 -20.02
N GLY A 706 -4.64 20.23 -20.39
CA GLY A 706 -5.12 20.16 -21.77
C GLY A 706 -4.47 19.08 -22.65
N LEU A 707 -3.58 18.22 -22.11
CA LEU A 707 -3.12 17.01 -22.78
C LEU A 707 -4.06 15.82 -22.56
N VAL A 708 -4.35 15.52 -21.30
CA VAL A 708 -5.43 14.59 -20.94
C VAL A 708 -6.71 15.39 -20.89
N THR A 709 -7.63 15.08 -21.80
CA THR A 709 -8.81 15.91 -22.08
C THR A 709 -10.11 15.13 -22.07
N PHE A 710 -10.06 13.86 -21.65
CA PHE A 710 -11.17 12.92 -21.61
C PHE A 710 -10.77 11.72 -20.74
N PRO A 711 -11.73 10.89 -20.30
CA PRO A 711 -11.44 9.66 -19.57
C PRO A 711 -10.64 8.66 -20.41
N THR A 712 -9.82 7.81 -19.77
CA THR A 712 -9.11 6.69 -20.40
C THR A 712 -10.06 5.54 -20.72
N TYR A 713 -9.62 4.59 -21.55
CA TYR A 713 -10.39 3.34 -21.73
C TYR A 713 -10.21 2.44 -20.50
N PRO A 714 -11.25 1.67 -20.10
CA PRO A 714 -12.56 1.53 -20.77
C PRO A 714 -13.57 2.65 -20.47
N SER A 715 -13.29 3.55 -19.52
CA SER A 715 -14.19 4.64 -19.08
C SER A 715 -14.70 5.55 -20.20
N ARG A 716 -13.89 5.71 -21.25
CA ARG A 716 -14.22 6.47 -22.47
C ARG A 716 -15.44 5.93 -23.23
N PHE A 717 -15.89 4.70 -22.99
CA PHE A 717 -17.15 4.19 -23.56
C PHE A 717 -18.41 4.86 -22.97
N SER A 718 -18.28 5.68 -21.93
CA SER A 718 -19.34 6.58 -21.45
C SER A 718 -19.83 7.58 -22.51
N LYS A 719 -19.01 7.90 -23.52
CA LYS A 719 -19.42 8.73 -24.68
C LYS A 719 -20.34 8.00 -25.67
N ASP A 720 -20.33 6.66 -25.62
CA ASP A 720 -21.14 5.77 -26.45
C ASP A 720 -22.39 5.31 -25.66
N ASP A 721 -22.70 5.96 -24.53
CA ASP A 721 -23.77 5.65 -23.58
C ASP A 721 -23.68 4.25 -22.93
N LEU A 722 -22.52 3.59 -23.00
CA LEU A 722 -22.34 2.22 -22.52
C LEU A 722 -21.97 2.10 -21.04
N ALA A 723 -21.51 3.19 -20.42
CA ALA A 723 -21.08 3.23 -19.02
C ALA A 723 -21.25 4.63 -18.42
N ILE A 724 -21.11 4.74 -17.11
CA ILE A 724 -20.97 6.00 -16.37
C ILE A 724 -19.49 6.16 -16.00
N SER A 725 -18.89 7.28 -16.38
CA SER A 725 -17.50 7.62 -16.03
C SER A 725 -17.50 8.48 -14.78
N VAL A 726 -16.59 8.19 -13.84
CA VAL A 726 -16.53 8.89 -12.56
C VAL A 726 -15.16 9.52 -12.32
N GLY A 727 -15.14 10.85 -12.22
CA GLY A 727 -13.97 11.62 -11.78
C GLY A 727 -13.94 11.81 -10.26
N ALA A 728 -12.77 12.19 -9.72
CA ALA A 728 -12.56 12.36 -8.29
C ALA A 728 -12.63 13.84 -7.88
N VAL A 729 -13.19 14.08 -6.69
CA VAL A 729 -13.08 15.35 -5.97
C VAL A 729 -12.40 15.16 -4.62
N ASN A 730 -11.68 16.19 -4.19
CA ASN A 730 -11.27 16.35 -2.81
C ASN A 730 -12.46 16.92 -2.00
N SER A 731 -12.88 16.14 -1.00
CA SER A 731 -13.99 16.42 -0.08
C SER A 731 -13.54 16.84 1.32
N SER A 732 -12.23 16.91 1.60
CA SER A 732 -11.67 17.24 2.92
C SER A 732 -12.18 18.58 3.46
N ASN A 733 -12.57 19.51 2.56
CA ASN A 733 -13.34 20.69 2.90
C ASN A 733 -14.72 20.66 2.22
N SER A 734 -15.74 20.24 2.97
CA SER A 734 -17.13 20.14 2.48
C SER A 734 -17.76 21.45 2.01
N ASN A 735 -17.19 22.61 2.37
CA ASN A 735 -17.63 23.92 1.88
C ASN A 735 -16.93 24.36 0.59
N ASN A 736 -15.93 23.60 0.12
CA ASN A 736 -15.05 23.96 -0.97
C ASN A 736 -14.52 22.70 -1.65
N LEU A 737 -15.40 21.95 -2.31
CA LEU A 737 -15.01 20.74 -3.04
C LEU A 737 -14.13 21.12 -4.22
N GLN A 738 -13.00 20.46 -4.37
CA GLN A 738 -12.07 20.71 -5.46
C GLN A 738 -12.01 19.49 -6.37
N PHE A 739 -12.03 19.71 -7.69
CA PHE A 739 -11.76 18.62 -8.63
C PHE A 739 -10.32 18.17 -8.44
N ALA A 740 -10.10 16.86 -8.26
CA ALA A 740 -8.77 16.34 -7.95
C ALA A 740 -7.81 16.57 -9.13
N ASP A 741 -6.57 16.98 -8.83
CA ASP A 741 -5.60 17.36 -9.86
C ASP A 741 -5.15 16.18 -10.72
N PHE A 742 -5.14 14.97 -10.14
CA PHE A 742 -4.87 13.73 -10.87
C PHE A 742 -6.07 13.28 -11.73
N SER A 743 -7.30 13.67 -11.39
CA SER A 743 -8.50 13.12 -12.03
C SER A 743 -8.57 13.52 -13.51
N ASN A 744 -8.79 12.52 -14.35
CA ASN A 744 -9.05 12.77 -15.76
C ASN A 744 -10.35 13.54 -15.95
N PRO A 745 -10.36 14.52 -16.87
CA PRO A 745 -11.51 15.37 -17.11
C PRO A 745 -12.54 14.72 -18.03
N ALA A 746 -13.79 15.15 -17.95
CA ALA A 746 -14.93 14.68 -18.76
C ALA A 746 -14.78 14.94 -20.27
N GLY A 747 -14.05 15.99 -20.63
CA GLY A 747 -13.87 16.46 -21.99
C GLY A 747 -14.99 17.34 -22.53
N VAL A 748 -14.77 17.91 -23.72
CA VAL A 748 -15.64 18.97 -24.29
C VAL A 748 -16.96 18.47 -24.86
N LYS A 749 -17.09 17.16 -25.10
CA LYS A 749 -18.34 16.54 -25.56
C LYS A 749 -19.05 15.95 -24.35
N SER A 750 -20.38 16.11 -24.29
CA SER A 750 -21.18 15.47 -23.25
C SER A 750 -21.01 13.96 -23.30
N SER A 751 -20.86 13.37 -22.12
CA SER A 751 -20.92 11.95 -21.84
C SER A 751 -21.63 11.74 -20.50
N ASN A 752 -21.86 10.49 -20.11
CA ASN A 752 -22.36 10.16 -18.78
C ASN A 752 -21.21 10.27 -17.75
N PHE A 753 -20.70 11.48 -17.56
CA PHE A 753 -19.60 11.78 -16.65
C PHE A 753 -20.11 12.58 -15.44
N VAL A 754 -19.83 12.06 -14.26
CA VAL A 754 -20.11 12.68 -12.95
C VAL A 754 -18.86 12.64 -12.08
N VAL A 755 -18.88 13.27 -10.91
CA VAL A 755 -17.81 13.16 -9.93
C VAL A 755 -18.32 12.79 -8.55
N ALA A 756 -17.44 12.18 -7.76
CA ALA A 756 -17.68 11.77 -6.37
C ALA A 756 -16.37 11.90 -5.55
N PRO A 757 -16.44 11.85 -4.20
CA PRO A 757 -15.24 11.85 -3.35
C PRO A 757 -14.24 10.78 -3.78
N GLY A 758 -12.96 11.15 -3.90
CA GLY A 758 -11.93 10.21 -4.35
C GLY A 758 -10.52 10.58 -3.88
N VAL A 759 -10.41 11.43 -2.86
CA VAL A 759 -9.13 11.80 -2.22
C VAL A 759 -9.27 11.41 -0.75
N ASP A 760 -8.28 10.70 -0.22
CA ASP A 760 -8.22 10.24 1.17
C ASP A 760 -9.47 9.46 1.61
N VAL A 761 -9.98 8.58 0.76
CA VAL A 761 -11.19 7.80 1.02
C VAL A 761 -10.88 6.65 1.98
N TRP A 762 -11.52 6.65 3.14
CA TRP A 762 -11.42 5.61 4.15
C TRP A 762 -12.31 4.41 3.83
N SER A 763 -11.75 3.19 3.74
CA SER A 763 -12.49 1.95 3.46
C SER A 763 -11.73 0.68 3.90
N THR A 764 -12.37 -0.49 3.75
CA THR A 764 -11.86 -1.82 4.13
C THR A 764 -10.68 -2.25 3.26
N VAL A 765 -9.68 -2.94 3.81
CA VAL A 765 -8.64 -3.61 3.00
C VAL A 765 -8.39 -5.02 3.53
N PRO A 766 -7.72 -5.92 2.80
CA PRO A 766 -7.31 -7.20 3.35
C PRO A 766 -6.22 -6.99 4.39
N LYS A 767 -6.14 -7.89 5.39
CA LYS A 767 -5.08 -7.95 6.43
C LYS A 767 -5.10 -6.79 7.45
N ILE A 768 -5.25 -5.54 7.01
CA ILE A 768 -5.52 -4.35 7.84
C ILE A 768 -7.02 -4.05 7.75
N ILE A 769 -7.65 -3.73 8.88
CA ILE A 769 -9.11 -3.60 8.96
C ILE A 769 -9.64 -2.41 8.11
N TYR A 770 -8.93 -1.28 8.02
CA TYR A 770 -9.29 -0.14 7.14
C TYR A 770 -8.06 0.72 6.79
N THR A 771 -8.10 1.44 5.66
CA THR A 771 -7.10 2.47 5.31
C THR A 771 -7.67 3.57 4.38
N THR A 772 -6.93 4.66 4.19
CA THR A 772 -7.23 5.70 3.19
C THR A 772 -6.56 5.42 1.84
N MET A 773 -7.30 5.59 0.74
CA MET A 773 -6.75 5.59 -0.62
C MET A 773 -7.22 6.80 -1.43
N GLY A 774 -6.40 7.23 -2.40
CA GLY A 774 -6.72 8.33 -3.32
C GLY A 774 -6.76 7.86 -4.77
N GLY A 775 -7.81 8.21 -5.50
CA GLY A 775 -7.94 7.90 -6.91
C GLY A 775 -9.38 8.01 -7.43
N THR A 776 -9.53 8.08 -8.76
CA THR A 776 -10.85 7.92 -9.39
C THR A 776 -11.45 6.52 -9.13
N SER A 777 -10.59 5.56 -8.79
CA SER A 777 -10.95 4.22 -8.30
C SER A 777 -11.74 4.21 -7.01
N MET A 778 -11.57 5.23 -6.14
CA MET A 778 -12.35 5.40 -4.91
C MET A 778 -13.61 6.23 -5.15
N ALA A 779 -13.66 7.03 -6.22
CA ALA A 779 -14.86 7.79 -6.60
C ALA A 779 -15.93 6.94 -7.28
N ALA A 780 -15.53 6.02 -8.18
CA ALA A 780 -16.45 5.11 -8.85
C ALA A 780 -17.37 4.30 -7.89
N PRO A 781 -16.87 3.67 -6.81
CA PRO A 781 -17.70 2.89 -5.91
C PRO A 781 -18.76 3.71 -5.16
N TYR A 782 -18.50 4.98 -4.85
CA TYR A 782 -19.54 5.86 -4.30
C TYR A 782 -20.75 5.95 -5.24
N VAL A 783 -20.51 6.13 -6.54
CA VAL A 783 -21.57 6.21 -7.55
C VAL A 783 -22.26 4.86 -7.75
N SER A 784 -21.50 3.76 -7.73
CA SER A 784 -22.05 2.40 -7.77
C SER A 784 -23.03 2.14 -6.62
N GLY A 785 -22.67 2.56 -5.40
CA GLY A 785 -23.56 2.50 -4.24
C GLY A 785 -24.81 3.36 -4.39
N VAL A 786 -24.70 4.60 -4.88
CA VAL A 786 -25.89 5.46 -5.13
C VAL A 786 -26.84 4.81 -6.14
N ILE A 787 -26.31 4.17 -7.18
CA ILE A 787 -27.14 3.45 -8.16
C ILE A 787 -27.82 2.23 -7.52
N ALA A 788 -27.15 1.52 -6.60
CA ALA A 788 -27.77 0.46 -5.84
C ALA A 788 -28.96 0.97 -4.99
N LEU A 789 -28.80 2.10 -4.30
CA LEU A 789 -29.89 2.77 -3.58
C LEU A 789 -31.06 3.16 -4.52
N MET A 790 -30.76 3.66 -5.72
CA MET A 790 -31.79 3.98 -6.73
C MET A 790 -32.55 2.73 -7.20
N LEU A 791 -31.85 1.61 -7.37
CA LEU A 791 -32.40 0.35 -7.86
C LEU A 791 -33.22 -0.39 -6.79
N GLU A 792 -32.85 -0.30 -5.52
CA GLU A 792 -33.69 -0.74 -4.41
C GLU A 792 -34.99 0.09 -4.38
N ALA A 793 -34.86 1.41 -4.49
CA ALA A 793 -36.00 2.32 -4.47
C ALA A 793 -36.93 2.15 -5.69
N ASN A 794 -36.37 1.82 -6.86
CA ASN A 794 -37.12 1.49 -8.06
C ASN A 794 -36.41 0.42 -8.91
N PRO A 795 -36.76 -0.87 -8.71
CA PRO A 795 -36.15 -1.99 -9.44
C PRO A 795 -36.48 -2.04 -10.94
N SER A 796 -37.36 -1.16 -11.43
CA SER A 796 -37.81 -1.11 -12.83
C SER A 796 -37.04 -0.10 -13.70
N LEU A 797 -36.10 0.64 -13.11
CA LEU A 797 -35.28 1.59 -13.86
C LEU A 797 -34.43 0.89 -14.91
N THR A 798 -34.42 1.44 -16.13
CA THR A 798 -33.47 1.04 -17.17
C THR A 798 -32.14 1.75 -17.00
N VAL A 799 -31.07 1.22 -17.61
CA VAL A 799 -29.76 1.88 -17.66
C VAL A 799 -29.86 3.33 -18.13
N ASP A 800 -30.62 3.60 -19.20
CA ASP A 800 -30.80 4.96 -19.72
C ASP A 800 -31.48 5.89 -18.68
N GLN A 801 -32.49 5.40 -17.95
CA GLN A 801 -33.16 6.19 -16.92
C GLN A 801 -32.23 6.49 -15.74
N ILE A 802 -31.36 5.55 -15.36
CA ILE A 802 -30.35 5.76 -14.31
C ILE A 802 -29.35 6.83 -14.73
N GLN A 803 -28.84 6.75 -15.96
CA GLN A 803 -27.93 7.75 -16.55
C GLN A 803 -28.60 9.14 -16.60
N ASP A 804 -29.84 9.21 -17.07
CA ASP A 804 -30.61 10.47 -17.13
C ASP A 804 -30.82 11.07 -15.72
N ILE A 805 -31.20 10.25 -14.74
CA ILE A 805 -31.42 10.72 -13.36
C ILE A 805 -30.13 11.27 -12.77
N LEU A 806 -29.04 10.50 -12.81
CA LEU A 806 -27.76 10.91 -12.20
C LEU A 806 -27.24 12.22 -12.80
N THR A 807 -27.27 12.34 -14.12
CA THR A 807 -26.80 13.56 -14.81
C THR A 807 -27.71 14.77 -14.57
N GLN A 808 -29.03 14.54 -14.42
CA GLN A 808 -29.98 15.60 -14.11
C GLN A 808 -29.86 16.11 -12.65
N THR A 809 -29.52 15.22 -11.71
CA THR A 809 -29.47 15.54 -10.28
C THR A 809 -28.11 15.97 -9.79
N ALA A 810 -27.05 15.73 -10.56
CA ALA A 810 -25.69 16.15 -10.24
C ALA A 810 -25.58 17.67 -10.01
N ASN A 811 -24.71 18.06 -9.09
CA ASN A 811 -24.52 19.44 -8.67
C ASN A 811 -23.19 20.01 -9.23
N PRO A 812 -23.22 20.71 -10.37
CA PRO A 812 -22.03 21.33 -10.95
C PRO A 812 -21.55 22.56 -10.16
N LEU A 813 -22.40 23.12 -9.29
CA LEU A 813 -22.07 24.31 -8.49
C LEU A 813 -21.36 23.98 -7.18
N ALA A 814 -21.26 22.70 -6.82
CA ALA A 814 -20.58 22.26 -5.61
C ALA A 814 -19.04 22.36 -5.71
N ILE A 815 -18.50 22.42 -6.93
CA ILE A 815 -17.07 22.32 -7.20
C ILE A 815 -16.50 23.72 -7.46
N THR A 816 -15.46 24.08 -6.72
CA THR A 816 -14.78 25.38 -6.75
C THR A 816 -13.35 25.25 -7.28
N GLY A 817 -12.74 26.37 -7.71
CA GLY A 817 -11.29 26.41 -8.01
C GLY A 817 -10.88 26.24 -9.47
N ILE A 818 -11.77 25.86 -10.39
CA ILE A 818 -11.52 25.90 -11.84
C ILE A 818 -12.27 27.10 -12.40
N GLU A 819 -11.64 28.28 -12.44
CA GLU A 819 -12.25 29.47 -13.04
C GLU A 819 -12.59 29.19 -14.51
N ILE A 820 -13.88 29.09 -14.80
CA ILE A 820 -14.39 29.24 -16.15
C ILE A 820 -14.13 30.70 -16.53
N SER A 821 -13.00 30.98 -17.17
CA SER A 821 -12.79 32.26 -17.85
C SER A 821 -13.86 32.36 -18.94
N THR A 822 -14.98 33.01 -18.62
CA THR A 822 -15.98 33.45 -19.59
C THR A 822 -15.48 34.66 -20.40
N VAL A 823 -14.17 34.93 -20.44
CA VAL A 823 -13.62 36.01 -21.24
C VAL A 823 -13.51 35.54 -22.67
N ILE A 824 -14.57 35.76 -23.45
CA ILE A 824 -14.41 35.97 -24.89
C ILE A 824 -13.46 37.18 -25.04
N PRO A 825 -12.22 37.04 -25.54
CA PRO A 825 -11.42 38.21 -25.85
C PRO A 825 -12.19 39.04 -26.91
N PRO A 826 -12.40 40.36 -26.70
CA PRO A 826 -13.21 41.18 -27.60
C PRO A 826 -12.68 41.34 -29.03
N ASP A 827 -11.53 40.76 -29.39
CA ASP A 827 -10.85 41.06 -30.65
C ASP A 827 -10.49 39.79 -31.44
N VAL A 828 -11.48 39.16 -32.05
CA VAL A 828 -11.29 38.50 -33.37
C VAL A 828 -12.49 38.82 -34.26
N ALA A 829 -12.66 40.11 -34.55
CA ALA A 829 -13.42 40.57 -35.69
C ALA A 829 -12.45 40.87 -36.85
N ILE A 830 -12.57 40.08 -37.92
CA ILE A 830 -12.26 40.43 -39.32
C ILE A 830 -10.77 40.67 -39.67
N ALA A 831 -10.16 39.70 -40.35
CA ALA A 831 -9.55 39.85 -41.68
C ALA A 831 -9.23 38.48 -42.30
#